data_AF-A0A971GS96-F1
#
_entry.id   AF-A0A971GS96-F1
#
_cell.length_a   1.000
_cell.length_b   1.000
_cell.length_c   1.000
_cell.angle_alpha   90.00
_cell.angle_beta   90.00
_cell.angle_gamma   90.00
#
_symmetry.space_group_name_H-M   'P 1'
#
loop_
_entity.id
_entity.type
_entity.pdbx_description
1 polymer ?
#
loop_
_entity_poly.entity_id
_entity_poly.type
_entity_poly.pdbx_seq_one_letter_code
_entity_poly.pdbx_strand_id
1 'polypeptide(L)'
;MGNIASKLPNPPNKYRPIPFWSWNERLNEAETRRQIDEMEKAGIGGYFMHARGGLQTPYMQQEWMDNIRAGIEEARERGMGAWAYDENGWPSGFGNGIINGRGEVWQQKYLRYEVVEKNTEGEDGRTIANVTLGDGRILHFYYDVNPFYVDTLDRAVTAAFLEEIYQPYYELFQNDMGRAMPGFFTDEPQVSRNGIPWSLMMIDEYRKTFDEDLVPALPGLFLEVEGYQRTRHRFWWLVQELFVMNFTQQIYDWCEAHGAQLTGHMVLEETLHSQITSNAAVMPHYEFFHMPGMDWLGRSINPITTPLQVASVSHQLGRRQILSETFALTGWNVTFEELKWMFDWQCVRGVTSLCQHLQGYSLRGIRKRDYPPSFFYHEPWWPDFRHFTDMVSRLGMLLAKGDVRYDVLMLHPQQSAWLHYDNEENPGLKELSQSFMAVGQALEAEHVLFHYGDERILRRHGLVEGAKLVVGTQSYSTVVVPPIETLEPSTVALLSAFADGGGQIIWVEQLPTMVNAEPSEALKALTAHGKRVDLTDLNAALASLRVVSIATADGVEIAPITYTKRCVGDFNDQGAAVIYFFANADTEHDYAARIRMQGGSAVRIVLEDGTLEPITWHTEGDQLVIEHTFPRRGSLCVAVFTSAAAAPSAEKAKPLQALPADLFAGKWQLELLDPNSLTLDYCDIWFDGELIAEHESVSVVQGRALALGRPVEIKLRYQVQVAEGFTPPGDLWLVVEQPEKLRVSINDKAISQREEGFYRDSAFRKLNISGLLQPGVNEIVLETRFEQSAKVYENLKRAQVFEAEKNKLTYDSEIEASYLVGNFAVATPGNFERLKLNAWRYTGDLVLAPLPESAEITDLTIQGLPFFNGKVRLTKTVNLAANELAARAFCYSEQRAQITKLCVNGQSVKTWLWRPYCADVSAYLKEGENSFSITLTSGLRNLLGPHHLEQGESYVVHPGLFFKEPNIWGYSAWNEGYCVMPFGLELEPQP
;
A
#
# COMPACT_ATOMS: atom_id res chain seq x y z
N MET A 1 24.41 10.44 -22.69
CA MET A 1 23.03 10.30 -22.17
C MET A 1 22.54 11.70 -21.86
N GLY A 2 21.33 12.09 -22.29
CA GLY A 2 20.81 13.44 -22.02
C GLY A 2 20.61 13.72 -20.52
N ASN A 3 20.62 15.01 -20.16
CA ASN A 3 20.39 15.54 -18.81
C ASN A 3 19.04 15.07 -18.22
N ILE A 4 18.85 15.15 -16.90
CA ILE A 4 17.63 14.61 -16.25
C ILE A 4 16.35 15.33 -16.70
N ALA A 5 16.42 16.65 -16.93
CA ALA A 5 15.26 17.45 -17.33
C ALA A 5 14.67 16.99 -18.67
N SER A 6 15.52 16.59 -19.63
CA SER A 6 15.07 16.08 -20.93
C SER A 6 14.23 14.79 -20.85
N LYS A 7 14.27 14.09 -19.71
CA LYS A 7 13.51 12.85 -19.49
C LYS A 7 12.22 13.06 -18.71
N LEU A 8 11.99 14.26 -18.16
CA LEU A 8 10.78 14.54 -17.39
C LEU A 8 9.49 14.33 -18.20
N PRO A 9 9.36 14.78 -19.47
CA PRO A 9 8.11 14.57 -20.20
C PRO A 9 7.72 13.11 -20.37
N ASN A 10 8.71 12.22 -20.53
CA ASN A 10 8.50 10.77 -20.64
C ASN A 10 9.52 10.00 -19.79
N PRO A 11 9.20 9.67 -18.52
CA PRO A 11 10.12 8.95 -17.65
C PRO A 11 10.40 7.53 -18.17
N PRO A 12 11.65 7.04 -18.10
CA PRO A 12 12.00 5.67 -18.50
C PRO A 12 11.28 4.59 -17.69
N ASN A 13 10.99 3.43 -18.31
CA ASN A 13 10.26 2.32 -17.69
C ASN A 13 10.79 1.85 -16.34
N LYS A 14 12.11 1.85 -16.15
CA LYS A 14 12.71 1.43 -14.87
C LYS A 14 12.33 2.30 -13.66
N TYR A 15 11.77 3.50 -13.86
CA TYR A 15 11.27 4.38 -12.80
C TYR A 15 9.74 4.40 -12.72
N ARG A 16 9.06 3.65 -13.60
CA ARG A 16 7.61 3.52 -13.60
C ARG A 16 7.18 2.49 -12.54
N PRO A 17 5.92 2.53 -12.07
CA PRO A 17 5.43 1.59 -11.08
C PRO A 17 5.56 0.13 -11.51
N ILE A 18 5.71 -0.76 -10.53
CA ILE A 18 5.80 -2.21 -10.67
C ILE A 18 4.77 -2.83 -9.72
N PRO A 19 3.49 -2.91 -10.10
CA PRO A 19 2.43 -3.43 -9.25
C PRO A 19 2.52 -4.94 -9.04
N PHE A 20 1.87 -5.42 -7.98
CA PHE A 20 1.46 -6.81 -7.93
C PHE A 20 0.40 -7.09 -8.97
N TRP A 21 0.64 -8.08 -9.81
CA TRP A 21 -0.33 -8.62 -10.75
C TRP A 21 -0.79 -9.97 -10.26
N SER A 22 -1.93 -9.96 -9.57
CA SER A 22 -2.50 -11.12 -8.89
C SER A 22 -3.06 -12.11 -9.89
N TRP A 23 -2.29 -13.16 -10.16
CA TRP A 23 -2.69 -14.35 -10.90
C TRP A 23 -3.60 -15.19 -10.04
N ASN A 24 -4.90 -14.90 -10.15
CA ASN A 24 -5.96 -15.43 -9.31
C ASN A 24 -7.06 -16.09 -10.14
N GLU A 25 -6.77 -16.63 -11.32
CA GLU A 25 -7.76 -17.29 -12.19
C GLU A 25 -7.07 -18.44 -12.91
N ARG A 26 -7.80 -19.19 -13.74
CA ARG A 26 -7.11 -19.95 -14.79
C ARG A 26 -6.43 -19.01 -15.79
N LEU A 27 -5.11 -19.10 -15.86
CA LEU A 27 -4.28 -18.26 -16.69
C LEU A 27 -4.40 -18.64 -18.17
N ASN A 28 -4.30 -17.63 -19.03
CA ASN A 28 -4.38 -17.79 -20.48
C ASN A 28 -3.40 -16.82 -21.14
N GLU A 29 -2.51 -17.33 -22.00
CA GLU A 29 -1.46 -16.51 -22.60
C GLU A 29 -1.99 -15.29 -23.38
N ALA A 30 -3.12 -15.41 -24.09
CA ALA A 30 -3.67 -14.30 -24.86
C ALA A 30 -4.21 -13.20 -23.95
N GLU A 31 -4.86 -13.57 -22.85
CA GLU A 31 -5.33 -12.62 -21.84
C GLU A 31 -4.16 -11.99 -21.07
N THR A 32 -3.13 -12.79 -20.72
CA THR A 32 -1.85 -12.32 -20.17
C THR A 32 -1.25 -11.22 -21.04
N ARG A 33 -1.11 -11.45 -22.36
CA ARG A 33 -0.56 -10.46 -23.31
C ARG A 33 -1.45 -9.21 -23.41
N ARG A 34 -2.78 -9.39 -23.46
CA ARG A 34 -3.73 -8.26 -23.48
C ARG A 34 -3.63 -7.40 -22.21
N GLN A 35 -3.51 -8.03 -21.04
CA GLN A 35 -3.38 -7.33 -19.76
C GLN A 35 -2.07 -6.54 -19.68
N ILE A 36 -0.96 -7.11 -20.17
CA ILE A 36 0.33 -6.39 -20.27
C ILE A 36 0.25 -5.19 -21.22
N ASP A 37 -0.48 -5.31 -22.33
CA ASP A 37 -0.76 -4.18 -23.23
C ASP A 37 -1.54 -3.05 -22.54
N GLU A 38 -2.50 -3.38 -21.69
CA GLU A 38 -3.22 -2.39 -20.88
C GLU A 38 -2.29 -1.72 -19.85
N MET A 39 -1.40 -2.47 -19.20
CA MET A 39 -0.40 -1.92 -18.27
C MET A 39 0.53 -0.91 -18.96
N GLU A 40 1.02 -1.23 -20.16
CA GLU A 40 1.89 -0.33 -20.93
C GLU A 40 1.18 0.99 -21.26
N LYS A 41 -0.07 0.92 -21.76
CA LYS A 41 -0.88 2.12 -22.07
C LYS A 41 -1.06 3.02 -20.86
N ALA A 42 -1.23 2.42 -19.68
CA ALA A 42 -1.38 3.11 -18.41
C ALA A 42 -0.04 3.58 -17.80
N GLY A 43 1.09 3.38 -18.46
CA GLY A 43 2.40 3.88 -18.03
C GLY A 43 3.04 3.07 -16.89
N ILE A 44 2.76 1.77 -16.80
CA ILE A 44 3.41 0.82 -15.89
C ILE A 44 4.75 0.35 -16.46
N GLY A 45 5.75 0.13 -15.60
CA GLY A 45 7.13 -0.21 -15.99
C GLY A 45 7.50 -1.69 -15.93
N GLY A 46 6.71 -2.48 -15.22
CA GLY A 46 6.92 -3.90 -14.97
C GLY A 46 5.78 -4.44 -14.12
N TYR A 47 5.86 -5.70 -13.72
CA TYR A 47 4.85 -6.35 -12.90
C TYR A 47 5.46 -7.53 -12.14
N PHE A 48 4.96 -7.78 -10.94
CA PHE A 48 5.22 -9.01 -10.19
C PHE A 48 4.13 -10.02 -10.51
N MET A 49 4.50 -11.15 -11.13
CA MET A 49 3.56 -12.23 -11.48
C MET A 49 3.21 -13.03 -10.22
N HIS A 50 2.23 -12.53 -9.47
CA HIS A 50 1.93 -12.91 -8.09
C HIS A 50 0.84 -13.98 -8.05
N ALA A 51 1.19 -15.22 -7.71
CA ALA A 51 0.22 -16.28 -7.47
C ALA A 51 -0.65 -15.95 -6.23
N ARG A 52 -1.96 -15.89 -6.41
CA ARG A 52 -2.88 -15.44 -5.35
C ARG A 52 -4.14 -16.29 -5.25
N GLY A 53 -4.82 -16.21 -4.11
CA GLY A 53 -6.07 -16.91 -3.83
C GLY A 53 -7.06 -16.82 -4.99
N GLY A 54 -7.57 -17.98 -5.40
CA GLY A 54 -8.40 -18.12 -6.59
C GLY A 54 -7.68 -18.66 -7.83
N LEU A 55 -6.35 -18.85 -7.79
CA LEU A 55 -5.55 -19.44 -8.84
C LEU A 55 -5.99 -20.88 -9.17
N GLN A 56 -6.49 -21.09 -10.38
CA GLN A 56 -6.89 -22.41 -10.87
C GLN A 56 -5.77 -23.12 -11.64
N THR A 57 -4.83 -22.36 -12.21
CA THR A 57 -3.66 -22.92 -12.89
C THR A 57 -2.71 -23.56 -11.87
N PRO A 58 -2.30 -24.83 -12.05
CA PRO A 58 -1.38 -25.48 -11.12
C PRO A 58 -0.02 -24.75 -11.02
N TYR A 59 0.32 -24.27 -9.82
CA TYR A 59 1.56 -23.55 -9.54
C TYR A 59 2.81 -24.36 -9.89
N MET A 60 3.81 -23.71 -10.51
CA MET A 60 5.08 -24.29 -10.96
C MET A 60 4.98 -25.43 -11.99
N GLN A 61 3.79 -25.70 -12.55
CA GLN A 61 3.61 -26.69 -13.62
C GLN A 61 3.77 -26.03 -15.02
N GLN A 62 3.60 -26.83 -16.07
CA GLN A 62 3.79 -26.37 -17.46
C GLN A 62 2.91 -25.16 -17.82
N GLU A 63 1.60 -25.18 -17.53
CA GLU A 63 0.67 -24.08 -17.85
C GLU A 63 1.04 -22.76 -17.13
N TRP A 64 1.61 -22.87 -15.92
CA TRP A 64 2.18 -21.73 -15.19
C TRP A 64 3.42 -21.19 -15.91
N MET A 65 4.39 -22.05 -16.23
CA MET A 65 5.64 -21.66 -16.88
C MET A 65 5.44 -21.12 -18.30
N ASP A 66 4.40 -21.59 -19.02
CA ASP A 66 4.03 -21.06 -20.34
C ASP A 66 3.49 -19.62 -20.22
N ASN A 67 2.68 -19.32 -19.20
CA ASN A 67 2.24 -17.95 -18.93
C ASN A 67 3.41 -17.04 -18.47
N ILE A 68 4.33 -17.55 -17.65
CA ILE A 68 5.57 -16.81 -17.28
C ILE A 68 6.36 -16.47 -18.55
N ARG A 69 6.53 -17.42 -19.47
CA ARG A 69 7.20 -17.20 -20.75
C ARG A 69 6.53 -16.10 -21.57
N ALA A 70 5.20 -16.14 -21.70
CA ALA A 70 4.45 -15.09 -22.38
C ALA A 70 4.66 -13.72 -21.73
N GLY A 71 4.66 -13.65 -20.40
CA GLY A 71 4.96 -12.43 -19.65
C GLY A 71 6.38 -11.89 -19.90
N ILE A 72 7.39 -12.76 -19.92
CA ILE A 72 8.79 -12.36 -20.18
C ILE A 72 8.97 -11.90 -21.64
N GLU A 73 8.32 -12.56 -22.60
CA GLU A 73 8.37 -12.17 -24.01
C GLU A 73 7.80 -10.77 -24.25
N GLU A 74 6.61 -10.47 -23.73
CA GLU A 74 6.02 -9.13 -23.82
C GLU A 74 6.87 -8.08 -23.11
N ALA A 75 7.41 -8.40 -21.93
CA ALA A 75 8.30 -7.49 -21.22
C ALA A 75 9.54 -7.14 -22.04
N ARG A 76 10.12 -8.13 -22.74
CA ARG A 76 11.27 -7.93 -23.62
C ARG A 76 10.94 -6.99 -24.80
N GLU A 77 9.78 -7.19 -25.43
CA GLU A 77 9.35 -6.38 -26.58
C GLU A 77 9.05 -4.93 -26.18
N ARG A 78 8.51 -4.72 -24.98
CA ARG A 78 8.08 -3.40 -24.47
C ARG A 78 9.12 -2.69 -23.60
N GLY A 79 10.22 -3.37 -23.27
CA GLY A 79 11.23 -2.88 -22.33
C GLY A 79 10.70 -2.71 -20.90
N MET A 80 9.80 -3.60 -20.49
CA MET A 80 9.26 -3.70 -19.12
C MET A 80 10.03 -4.77 -18.32
N GLY A 81 9.76 -4.88 -17.02
CA GLY A 81 10.28 -5.95 -16.17
C GLY A 81 9.21 -6.94 -15.73
N ALA A 82 9.30 -8.21 -16.16
CA ALA A 82 8.46 -9.31 -15.69
C ALA A 82 9.13 -10.00 -14.48
N TRP A 83 8.81 -9.56 -13.27
CA TRP A 83 9.39 -10.11 -12.05
C TRP A 83 8.68 -11.39 -11.62
N ALA A 84 9.44 -12.39 -11.18
CA ALA A 84 8.86 -13.54 -10.49
C ALA A 84 8.48 -13.13 -9.07
N TYR A 85 7.32 -13.60 -8.63
CA TYR A 85 6.96 -13.68 -7.23
C TYR A 85 7.30 -15.10 -6.77
N ASP A 86 8.04 -15.23 -5.67
CA ASP A 86 8.69 -16.50 -5.31
C ASP A 86 7.81 -17.48 -4.51
N GLU A 87 6.51 -17.25 -4.43
CA GLU A 87 5.61 -18.06 -3.61
C GLU A 87 4.19 -18.21 -4.22
N ASN A 88 3.42 -19.21 -3.75
CA ASN A 88 1.97 -19.31 -4.00
C ASN A 88 1.17 -18.87 -2.77
N GLY A 89 0.67 -17.64 -2.82
CA GLY A 89 0.29 -16.90 -1.61
C GLY A 89 1.52 -16.36 -0.89
N TRP A 90 1.31 -15.80 0.29
CA TRP A 90 2.37 -15.27 1.16
C TRP A 90 2.27 -15.93 2.54
N PRO A 91 3.35 -16.01 3.33
CA PRO A 91 4.68 -15.40 3.14
C PRO A 91 5.71 -16.30 2.43
N SER A 92 6.78 -15.74 1.86
CA SER A 92 7.80 -16.48 1.10
C SER A 92 8.59 -17.50 1.93
N GLY A 93 9.01 -18.60 1.29
CA GLY A 93 9.99 -19.55 1.83
C GLY A 93 9.50 -21.00 1.94
N PHE A 94 8.20 -21.25 1.77
CA PHE A 94 7.61 -22.58 1.98
C PHE A 94 7.31 -23.32 0.66
N GLY A 95 7.39 -22.63 -0.48
CA GLY A 95 7.30 -23.19 -1.83
C GLY A 95 5.99 -23.94 -2.07
N ASN A 96 4.86 -23.30 -1.81
CA ASN A 96 3.51 -23.84 -1.93
C ASN A 96 3.26 -25.09 -1.06
N GLY A 97 4.02 -25.25 0.02
CA GLY A 97 3.91 -26.38 0.94
C GLY A 97 4.95 -27.48 0.72
N ILE A 98 5.78 -27.36 -0.32
CA ILE A 98 6.74 -28.41 -0.72
C ILE A 98 7.84 -28.54 0.34
N ILE A 99 8.29 -27.42 0.93
CA ILE A 99 9.43 -27.42 1.87
C ILE A 99 9.00 -27.92 3.24
N ASN A 100 8.00 -27.28 3.86
CA ASN A 100 7.44 -27.70 5.16
C ASN A 100 6.78 -29.09 5.09
N GLY A 101 6.36 -29.54 3.90
CA GLY A 101 5.88 -30.90 3.66
C GLY A 101 6.93 -32.00 3.83
N ARG A 102 8.23 -31.66 3.92
CA ARG A 102 9.34 -32.61 4.14
C ARG A 102 9.46 -33.10 5.60
N GLY A 103 8.68 -32.53 6.51
CA GLY A 103 8.57 -32.98 7.90
C GLY A 103 9.14 -31.99 8.93
N GLU A 104 9.04 -32.36 10.20
CA GLU A 104 9.25 -31.47 11.36
C GLU A 104 10.57 -30.70 11.37
N VAL A 105 11.66 -31.28 10.87
CA VAL A 105 12.97 -30.60 10.81
C VAL A 105 12.89 -29.31 9.98
N TRP A 106 12.11 -29.32 8.89
CA TRP A 106 11.94 -28.19 7.96
C TRP A 106 10.89 -27.18 8.41
N GLN A 107 10.05 -27.56 9.37
CA GLN A 107 8.89 -26.78 9.79
C GLN A 107 9.30 -25.72 10.83
N GLN A 108 8.62 -24.58 10.82
CA GLN A 108 8.83 -23.53 11.82
C GLN A 108 8.52 -24.05 13.23
N LYS A 109 9.31 -23.62 14.23
CA LYS A 109 9.16 -24.08 15.62
C LYS A 109 9.14 -22.90 16.58
N TYR A 110 8.50 -23.09 17.72
CA TYR A 110 8.41 -22.08 18.77
C TYR A 110 8.84 -22.64 20.11
N LEU A 111 9.66 -21.90 20.85
CA LEU A 111 10.07 -22.28 22.20
C LEU A 111 8.91 -22.08 23.18
N ARG A 112 8.70 -23.06 24.06
CA ARG A 112 7.67 -23.08 25.10
C ARG A 112 8.26 -23.51 26.43
N TYR A 113 7.53 -23.17 27.49
CA TYR A 113 7.79 -23.71 28.81
C TYR A 113 6.50 -24.00 29.57
N GLU A 114 6.59 -24.91 30.53
CA GLU A 114 5.58 -25.12 31.55
C GLU A 114 6.24 -25.37 32.91
N VAL A 115 5.53 -25.08 34.01
CA VAL A 115 6.01 -25.37 35.36
C VAL A 115 5.57 -26.78 35.75
N VAL A 116 6.51 -27.62 36.15
CA VAL A 116 6.27 -29.04 36.50
C VAL A 116 6.74 -29.37 37.91
N GLU A 117 6.16 -30.41 38.51
CA GLU A 117 6.53 -30.86 39.88
C GLU A 117 7.81 -31.69 39.92
N LYS A 118 8.21 -32.29 38.80
CA LYS A 118 9.40 -33.13 38.63
C LYS A 118 9.87 -33.04 37.18
N ASN A 119 11.13 -33.42 36.91
CA ASN A 119 11.63 -33.49 35.55
C ASN A 119 10.70 -34.35 34.68
N THR A 120 10.31 -33.79 33.54
CA THR A 120 9.39 -34.38 32.58
C THR A 120 10.10 -34.58 31.24
N GLU A 121 9.82 -35.69 30.57
CA GLU A 121 10.10 -35.87 29.15
C GLU A 121 8.74 -35.93 28.43
N GLY A 122 8.57 -35.08 27.42
CA GLY A 122 7.38 -35.05 26.58
C GLY A 122 7.28 -36.33 25.75
N GLU A 123 6.07 -36.84 25.61
CA GLU A 123 5.81 -38.10 24.88
C GLU A 123 6.11 -38.01 23.37
N ASP A 124 6.23 -36.80 22.83
CA ASP A 124 6.50 -36.51 21.43
C ASP A 124 8.00 -36.33 21.10
N GLY A 125 8.89 -36.42 22.10
CA GLY A 125 10.33 -36.26 21.92
C GLY A 125 10.79 -34.82 21.71
N ARG A 126 9.93 -33.83 21.97
CA ARG A 126 10.23 -32.39 21.75
C ARG A 126 10.76 -31.67 22.99
N THR A 127 11.03 -32.40 24.06
CA THR A 127 11.69 -31.83 25.26
C THR A 127 13.07 -31.30 24.90
N ILE A 128 13.30 -30.04 25.23
CA ILE A 128 14.60 -29.39 25.12
C ILE A 128 15.39 -29.59 26.41
N ALA A 129 14.78 -29.24 27.56
CA ALA A 129 15.44 -29.32 28.86
C ALA A 129 14.46 -29.21 30.03
N ASN A 130 14.92 -29.62 31.21
CA ASN A 130 14.30 -29.27 32.49
C ASN A 130 15.27 -28.41 33.30
N VAL A 131 14.85 -27.24 33.76
CA VAL A 131 15.70 -26.29 34.50
C VAL A 131 15.06 -25.99 35.85
N THR A 132 15.80 -26.23 36.94
CA THR A 132 15.36 -25.91 38.30
C THR A 132 15.80 -24.51 38.69
N LEU A 133 14.85 -23.66 39.06
CA LEU A 133 15.09 -22.31 39.56
C LEU A 133 15.58 -22.33 41.01
N GLY A 134 16.18 -21.23 41.46
CA GLY A 134 16.65 -21.07 42.84
C GLY A 134 15.55 -21.15 43.90
N ASP A 135 14.29 -20.95 43.52
CA ASP A 135 13.11 -21.10 44.39
C ASP A 135 12.53 -22.53 44.42
N GLY A 136 13.14 -23.46 43.69
CA GLY A 136 12.74 -24.87 43.61
C GLY A 136 11.71 -25.21 42.53
N ARG A 137 11.16 -24.23 41.80
CA ARG A 137 10.31 -24.52 40.63
C ARG A 137 11.12 -25.21 39.54
N ILE A 138 10.52 -26.18 38.85
CA ILE A 138 11.12 -26.83 37.68
C ILE A 138 10.40 -26.35 36.43
N LEU A 139 11.14 -25.78 35.49
CA LEU A 139 10.64 -25.37 34.19
C LEU A 139 10.98 -26.46 33.17
N HIS A 140 9.96 -27.04 32.54
CA HIS A 140 10.11 -27.95 31.41
C HIS A 140 10.03 -27.14 30.11
N PHE A 141 11.13 -27.07 29.38
CA PHE A 141 11.22 -26.42 28.08
C PHE A 141 11.05 -27.43 26.95
N TYR A 142 10.21 -27.09 25.98
CA TYR A 142 9.92 -27.88 24.80
C TYR A 142 9.66 -26.94 23.61
N TYR A 143 9.46 -27.49 22.41
CA TYR A 143 9.04 -26.68 21.27
C TYR A 143 7.73 -27.15 20.65
N ASP A 144 6.91 -26.19 20.25
CA ASP A 144 5.77 -26.42 19.37
C ASP A 144 6.22 -26.36 17.91
N VAL A 145 5.45 -27.00 17.03
CA VAL A 145 5.70 -27.03 15.58
C VAL A 145 4.56 -26.33 14.86
N ASN A 146 4.89 -25.40 13.98
CA ASN A 146 3.97 -24.88 12.97
C ASN A 146 4.19 -25.65 11.65
N PRO A 147 3.31 -26.60 11.30
CA PRO A 147 3.51 -27.42 10.10
C PRO A 147 3.20 -26.66 8.80
N PHE A 148 2.68 -25.43 8.88
CA PHE A 148 2.24 -24.65 7.72
C PHE A 148 3.30 -23.66 7.20
N TYR A 149 4.45 -23.57 7.87
CA TYR A 149 5.54 -22.70 7.46
C TYR A 149 6.91 -23.32 7.79
N VAL A 150 7.99 -22.64 7.40
CA VAL A 150 9.36 -23.19 7.40
C VAL A 150 10.26 -22.58 8.47
N ASP A 151 11.27 -23.34 8.89
CA ASP A 151 12.34 -22.87 9.79
C ASP A 151 13.35 -22.00 9.00
N THR A 152 13.09 -20.70 8.95
CA THR A 152 13.92 -19.72 8.23
C THR A 152 15.28 -19.45 8.90
N LEU A 153 15.52 -19.99 10.09
CA LEU A 153 16.81 -19.89 10.79
C LEU A 153 17.82 -20.94 10.30
N ASP A 154 17.36 -22.03 9.67
CA ASP A 154 18.21 -23.10 9.17
C ASP A 154 18.58 -22.90 7.69
N ARG A 155 19.89 -22.82 7.43
CA ARG A 155 20.46 -22.64 6.09
C ARG A 155 20.07 -23.74 5.09
N ALA A 156 19.88 -24.96 5.57
CA ALA A 156 19.48 -26.09 4.72
C ALA A 156 18.05 -25.93 4.21
N VAL A 157 17.17 -25.31 4.99
CA VAL A 157 15.77 -25.07 4.64
C VAL A 157 15.66 -24.06 3.50
N THR A 158 16.35 -22.92 3.61
CA THR A 158 16.43 -21.93 2.52
C THR A 158 17.11 -22.49 1.27
N ALA A 159 18.14 -23.34 1.43
CA ALA A 159 18.78 -23.99 0.28
C ALA A 159 17.80 -24.85 -0.51
N ALA A 160 16.93 -25.59 0.18
CA ALA A 160 15.87 -26.37 -0.46
C ALA A 160 14.82 -25.49 -1.13
N PHE A 161 14.46 -24.35 -0.53
CA PHE A 161 13.56 -23.39 -1.16
C PHE A 161 14.13 -22.83 -2.47
N LEU A 162 15.42 -22.46 -2.50
CA LEU A 162 16.11 -22.03 -3.72
C LEU A 162 16.13 -23.12 -4.80
N GLU A 163 16.37 -24.37 -4.41
CA GLU A 163 16.38 -25.52 -5.34
C GLU A 163 15.00 -25.80 -5.95
N GLU A 164 13.93 -25.73 -5.16
CA GLU A 164 12.58 -26.06 -5.62
C GLU A 164 11.89 -24.91 -6.36
N ILE A 165 12.24 -23.67 -6.04
CA ILE A 165 11.53 -22.49 -6.55
C ILE A 165 12.40 -21.67 -7.50
N TYR A 166 13.59 -21.23 -7.08
CA TYR A 166 14.39 -20.29 -7.87
C TYR A 166 15.10 -20.98 -9.04
N GLN A 167 15.65 -22.17 -8.81
CA GLN A 167 16.40 -22.92 -9.80
C GLN A 167 15.57 -23.26 -11.06
N PRO A 168 14.30 -23.71 -10.98
CA PRO A 168 13.47 -23.93 -12.16
C PRO A 168 13.28 -22.70 -13.05
N TYR A 169 13.09 -21.50 -12.45
CA TYR A 169 13.02 -20.26 -13.22
C TYR A 169 14.34 -19.98 -13.94
N TYR A 170 15.48 -20.16 -13.27
CA TYR A 170 16.78 -19.95 -13.90
C TYR A 170 17.02 -20.93 -15.05
N GLU A 171 16.74 -22.21 -14.88
CA GLU A 171 16.93 -23.23 -15.92
C GLU A 171 16.15 -22.90 -17.21
N LEU A 172 14.92 -22.42 -17.06
CA LEU A 172 14.04 -22.08 -18.17
C LEU A 172 14.32 -20.69 -18.78
N PHE A 173 14.80 -19.73 -17.99
CA PHE A 173 14.83 -18.30 -18.35
C PHE A 173 16.18 -17.59 -18.11
N GLN A 174 17.28 -18.31 -17.92
CA GLN A 174 18.63 -17.74 -17.68
C GLN A 174 19.06 -16.65 -18.68
N ASN A 175 18.59 -16.70 -19.94
CA ASN A 175 18.93 -15.69 -20.96
C ASN A 175 18.22 -14.34 -20.76
N ASP A 176 17.12 -14.34 -20.02
CA ASP A 176 16.31 -13.18 -19.69
C ASP A 176 16.52 -12.68 -18.26
N MET A 177 17.19 -13.49 -17.43
CA MET A 177 17.53 -13.14 -16.04
C MET A 177 18.38 -11.86 -15.98
N GLY A 178 18.00 -10.93 -15.12
CA GLY A 178 18.60 -9.59 -15.02
C GLY A 178 18.27 -8.66 -16.20
N ARG A 179 17.36 -9.07 -17.09
CA ARG A 179 16.94 -8.32 -18.29
C ARG A 179 15.42 -8.17 -18.33
N ALA A 180 14.73 -8.93 -19.18
CA ALA A 180 13.27 -8.94 -19.28
C ALA A 180 12.63 -9.57 -18.04
N MET A 181 13.37 -10.47 -17.36
CA MET A 181 13.06 -10.96 -16.02
C MET A 181 14.10 -10.38 -15.05
N PRO A 182 13.84 -9.23 -14.40
CA PRO A 182 14.87 -8.59 -13.57
C PRO A 182 15.31 -9.43 -12.37
N GLY A 183 14.38 -10.19 -11.79
CA GLY A 183 14.65 -11.06 -10.65
C GLY A 183 13.38 -11.45 -9.89
N PHE A 184 13.50 -11.56 -8.58
CA PHE A 184 12.50 -12.13 -7.69
C PHE A 184 12.02 -11.13 -6.62
N PHE A 185 10.74 -11.24 -6.28
CA PHE A 185 10.14 -10.60 -5.11
C PHE A 185 9.97 -11.62 -3.99
N THR A 186 10.49 -11.30 -2.80
CA THR A 186 10.32 -12.08 -1.57
C THR A 186 9.42 -11.29 -0.60
N ASP A 187 8.33 -11.90 -0.18
CA ASP A 187 7.21 -11.26 0.52
C ASP A 187 7.08 -11.77 1.96
N GLU A 188 7.17 -10.85 2.92
CA GLU A 188 6.91 -11.06 4.34
C GLU A 188 7.54 -12.32 5.00
N PRO A 189 8.81 -12.69 4.72
CA PRO A 189 9.43 -13.82 5.40
C PRO A 189 9.54 -13.55 6.90
N GLN A 190 9.45 -14.60 7.72
CA GLN A 190 9.34 -14.43 9.18
C GLN A 190 9.94 -15.59 9.99
N VAL A 191 10.37 -15.30 11.22
CA VAL A 191 10.86 -16.33 12.16
C VAL A 191 9.77 -16.81 13.12
N SER A 192 8.82 -15.94 13.51
CA SER A 192 7.67 -16.29 14.34
C SER A 192 6.52 -15.28 14.29
N ARG A 193 5.29 -15.76 14.42
CA ARG A 193 4.10 -14.97 14.81
C ARG A 193 3.42 -15.49 16.08
N ASN A 194 4.06 -16.44 16.77
CA ASN A 194 3.50 -17.10 17.95
C ASN A 194 4.57 -17.27 19.03
N GLY A 195 5.13 -16.14 19.45
CA GLY A 195 6.10 -16.05 20.54
C GLY A 195 7.55 -16.31 20.14
N ILE A 196 8.33 -16.86 21.07
CA ILE A 196 9.79 -17.01 20.90
C ILE A 196 10.11 -18.05 19.80
N PRO A 197 10.88 -17.71 18.75
CA PRO A 197 11.24 -18.63 17.69
C PRO A 197 12.19 -19.72 18.21
N TRP A 198 12.17 -20.89 17.57
CA TRP A 198 13.10 -21.97 17.89
C TRP A 198 13.62 -22.64 16.62
N SER A 199 14.86 -23.12 16.69
CA SER A 199 15.44 -24.01 15.67
C SER A 199 16.27 -25.08 16.36
N LEU A 200 16.40 -26.24 15.73
CA LEU A 200 17.16 -27.37 16.29
C LEU A 200 18.67 -27.06 16.38
N MET A 201 19.15 -26.07 15.65
CA MET A 201 20.55 -25.61 15.70
C MET A 201 20.82 -24.57 16.81
N MET A 202 19.79 -24.07 17.50
CA MET A 202 19.90 -22.90 18.38
C MET A 202 20.89 -23.11 19.53
N ILE A 203 20.89 -24.28 20.16
CA ILE A 203 21.80 -24.59 21.29
C ILE A 203 23.27 -24.58 20.83
N ASP A 204 23.55 -25.24 19.71
CA ASP A 204 24.91 -25.36 19.20
C ASP A 204 25.45 -24.02 18.67
N GLU A 205 24.62 -23.25 17.96
CA GLU A 205 25.01 -21.92 17.49
C GLU A 205 25.17 -20.91 18.62
N TYR A 206 24.34 -20.99 19.68
CA TYR A 206 24.52 -20.14 20.87
C TYR A 206 25.84 -20.45 21.57
N ARG A 207 26.15 -21.74 21.79
CA ARG A 207 27.41 -22.17 22.40
C ARG A 207 28.62 -21.74 21.56
N LYS A 208 28.55 -21.91 20.24
CA LYS A 208 29.60 -21.51 19.31
C LYS A 208 29.83 -19.99 19.29
N THR A 209 28.77 -19.20 19.45
CA THR A 209 28.83 -17.73 19.36
C THR A 209 29.29 -17.08 20.66
N PHE A 210 28.78 -17.55 21.80
CA PHE A 210 28.97 -16.89 23.10
C PHE A 210 29.84 -17.66 24.09
N ASP A 211 30.31 -18.86 23.72
CA ASP A 211 31.04 -19.79 24.61
C ASP A 211 30.26 -20.07 25.91
N GLU A 212 28.94 -20.21 25.80
CA GLU A 212 28.00 -20.34 26.91
C GLU A 212 26.91 -21.37 26.57
N ASP A 213 26.43 -22.13 27.54
CA ASP A 213 25.30 -23.03 27.32
C ASP A 213 23.97 -22.26 27.41
N LEU A 214 23.12 -22.38 26.39
CA LEU A 214 21.81 -21.74 26.37
C LEU A 214 20.85 -22.38 27.38
N VAL A 215 20.96 -23.69 27.63
CA VAL A 215 19.96 -24.44 28.42
C VAL A 215 19.77 -23.87 29.83
N PRO A 216 20.82 -23.60 30.62
CA PRO A 216 20.67 -22.96 31.94
C PRO A 216 20.09 -21.55 31.88
N ALA A 217 20.26 -20.86 30.74
CA ALA A 217 19.85 -19.47 30.55
C ALA A 217 18.40 -19.32 30.04
N LEU A 218 17.79 -20.38 29.49
CA LEU A 218 16.42 -20.39 28.95
C LEU A 218 15.36 -19.68 29.84
N PRO A 219 15.37 -19.80 31.18
CA PRO A 219 14.42 -19.07 32.02
C PRO A 219 14.46 -17.54 31.81
N GLY A 220 15.62 -16.96 31.50
CA GLY A 220 15.78 -15.52 31.26
C GLY A 220 15.03 -15.00 30.04
N LEU A 221 14.63 -15.88 29.11
CA LEU A 221 13.82 -15.49 27.96
C LEU A 221 12.36 -15.21 28.34
N PHE A 222 11.86 -15.82 29.43
CA PHE A 222 10.45 -15.73 29.84
C PHE A 222 10.26 -15.05 31.20
N LEU A 223 11.31 -15.00 32.04
CA LEU A 223 11.24 -14.54 33.42
C LEU A 223 12.39 -13.59 33.72
N GLU A 224 12.16 -12.61 34.59
CA GLU A 224 13.19 -11.69 35.10
C GLU A 224 14.08 -12.34 36.17
N VAL A 225 14.72 -13.46 35.83
CA VAL A 225 15.75 -14.11 36.68
C VAL A 225 17.09 -13.40 36.56
N GLU A 226 18.04 -13.65 37.47
CA GLU A 226 19.38 -13.05 37.39
C GLU A 226 20.01 -13.27 35.99
N GLY A 227 20.47 -12.20 35.34
CA GLY A 227 21.08 -12.23 34.02
C GLY A 227 20.11 -12.23 32.83
N TYR A 228 18.79 -12.13 33.05
CA TYR A 228 17.80 -12.21 31.97
C TYR A 228 18.04 -11.23 30.81
N GLN A 229 18.46 -9.99 31.08
CA GLN A 229 18.71 -8.98 30.05
C GLN A 229 19.81 -9.43 29.08
N ARG A 230 20.90 -10.01 29.61
CA ARG A 230 22.00 -10.59 28.83
C ARG A 230 21.51 -11.78 28.00
N THR A 231 20.70 -12.67 28.58
CA THR A 231 20.11 -13.80 27.86
C THR A 231 19.25 -13.33 26.69
N ARG A 232 18.31 -12.40 26.94
CA ARG A 232 17.41 -11.87 25.90
C ARG A 232 18.18 -11.17 24.80
N HIS A 233 19.14 -10.30 25.15
CA HIS A 233 19.99 -9.61 24.18
C HIS A 233 20.73 -10.60 23.27
N ARG A 234 21.44 -11.57 23.85
CA ARG A 234 22.24 -12.55 23.09
C ARG A 234 21.38 -13.47 22.24
N PHE A 235 20.24 -13.91 22.76
CA PHE A 235 19.31 -14.76 22.03
C PHE A 235 18.76 -14.04 20.80
N TRP A 236 18.20 -12.83 20.97
CA TRP A 236 17.63 -12.07 19.85
C TRP A 236 18.70 -11.61 18.86
N TRP A 237 19.90 -11.27 19.33
CA TRP A 237 21.06 -11.03 18.46
C TRP A 237 21.38 -12.25 17.59
N LEU A 238 21.38 -13.46 18.17
CA LEU A 238 21.64 -14.69 17.42
C LEU A 238 20.52 -15.01 16.43
N VAL A 239 19.25 -14.85 16.83
CA VAL A 239 18.09 -15.00 15.94
C VAL A 239 18.22 -14.07 14.73
N GLN A 240 18.57 -12.79 14.96
CA GLN A 240 18.80 -11.83 13.90
C GLN A 240 19.92 -12.29 12.95
N GLU A 241 21.10 -12.65 13.47
CA GLU A 241 22.21 -13.07 12.60
C GLU A 241 21.87 -14.32 11.79
N LEU A 242 21.25 -15.33 12.42
CA LEU A 242 20.85 -16.55 11.72
C LEU A 242 19.82 -16.26 10.64
N PHE A 243 18.78 -15.47 10.93
CA PHE A 243 17.74 -15.16 9.95
C PHE A 243 18.30 -14.36 8.76
N VAL A 244 19.08 -13.32 9.03
CA VAL A 244 19.72 -12.51 7.98
C VAL A 244 20.65 -13.38 7.12
N MET A 245 21.52 -14.20 7.73
CA MET A 245 22.53 -14.96 7.00
C MET A 245 21.98 -16.19 6.27
N ASN A 246 21.01 -16.87 6.86
CA ASN A 246 20.50 -18.15 6.37
C ASN A 246 19.24 -17.99 5.52
N PHE A 247 18.54 -16.85 5.57
CA PHE A 247 17.43 -16.58 4.67
C PHE A 247 17.80 -15.49 3.67
N THR A 248 17.83 -14.22 4.09
CA THR A 248 17.92 -13.07 3.17
C THR A 248 19.24 -13.02 2.40
N GLN A 249 20.38 -13.12 3.09
CA GLN A 249 21.68 -13.11 2.44
C GLN A 249 21.86 -14.32 1.52
N GLN A 250 21.37 -15.51 1.91
CA GLN A 250 21.50 -16.70 1.08
C GLN A 250 20.75 -16.56 -0.25
N ILE A 251 19.54 -15.99 -0.23
CA ILE A 251 18.78 -15.69 -1.44
C ILE A 251 19.49 -14.59 -2.25
N TYR A 252 19.96 -13.52 -1.60
CA TYR A 252 20.69 -12.43 -2.25
C TYR A 252 21.94 -12.93 -2.98
N ASP A 253 22.76 -13.74 -2.31
CA ASP A 253 23.98 -14.32 -2.87
C ASP A 253 23.65 -15.24 -4.06
N TRP A 254 22.55 -16.00 -3.98
CA TRP A 254 22.07 -16.79 -5.11
C TRP A 254 21.68 -15.89 -6.28
N CYS A 255 20.91 -14.83 -6.05
CA CYS A 255 20.51 -13.88 -7.08
C CYS A 255 21.73 -13.23 -7.76
N GLU A 256 22.70 -12.75 -7.00
CA GLU A 256 23.95 -12.18 -7.53
C GLU A 256 24.73 -13.18 -8.38
N ALA A 257 24.82 -14.44 -7.95
CA ALA A 257 25.50 -15.50 -8.69
C ALA A 257 24.83 -15.84 -10.05
N HIS A 258 23.54 -15.54 -10.20
CA HIS A 258 22.74 -15.84 -11.39
C HIS A 258 22.36 -14.59 -12.20
N GLY A 259 22.88 -13.41 -11.83
CA GLY A 259 22.59 -12.15 -12.51
C GLY A 259 21.17 -11.65 -12.30
N ALA A 260 20.48 -12.11 -11.26
CA ALA A 260 19.14 -11.70 -10.87
C ALA A 260 19.17 -10.60 -9.81
N GLN A 261 18.11 -9.81 -9.73
CA GLN A 261 17.86 -8.91 -8.61
C GLN A 261 16.97 -9.57 -7.55
N LEU A 262 17.13 -9.12 -6.32
CA LEU A 262 16.27 -9.45 -5.20
C LEU A 262 15.61 -8.16 -4.70
N THR A 263 14.29 -8.17 -4.65
CA THR A 263 13.45 -7.10 -4.09
C THR A 263 12.42 -7.74 -3.16
N GLY A 264 11.75 -6.95 -2.33
CA GLY A 264 10.80 -7.45 -1.35
C GLY A 264 10.84 -6.63 -0.07
N HIS A 265 10.14 -7.08 0.94
CA HIS A 265 10.14 -6.46 2.27
C HIS A 265 9.97 -7.50 3.37
N MET A 266 10.16 -7.05 4.60
CA MET A 266 9.96 -7.86 5.78
C MET A 266 8.54 -7.65 6.31
N VAL A 267 8.13 -8.49 7.24
CA VAL A 267 6.79 -8.42 7.84
C VAL A 267 6.79 -7.58 9.12
N LEU A 268 5.69 -6.90 9.44
CA LEU A 268 5.49 -6.21 10.74
C LEU A 268 6.59 -5.18 11.09
N GLU A 269 6.94 -4.33 10.14
CA GLU A 269 8.08 -3.41 10.19
C GLU A 269 7.86 -2.14 11.06
N GLU A 270 6.64 -1.90 11.53
CA GLU A 270 6.16 -0.58 11.93
C GLU A 270 6.65 -0.11 13.30
N THR A 271 6.83 -1.04 14.25
CA THR A 271 7.18 -0.69 15.64
C THR A 271 8.35 -1.52 16.14
N LEU A 272 9.00 -1.08 17.22
CA LEU A 272 10.06 -1.87 17.85
C LEU A 272 9.54 -3.23 18.31
N HIS A 273 8.31 -3.28 18.83
CA HIS A 273 7.69 -4.52 19.32
C HIS A 273 7.32 -5.47 18.18
N SER A 274 6.56 -4.99 17.19
CA SER A 274 6.00 -5.82 16.11
C SER A 274 7.08 -6.59 15.34
N GLN A 275 8.27 -6.00 15.19
CA GLN A 275 9.37 -6.65 14.49
C GLN A 275 10.18 -7.67 15.32
N ILE A 276 10.11 -7.69 16.66
CA ILE A 276 10.96 -8.58 17.49
C ILE A 276 10.69 -10.04 17.17
N THR A 277 9.44 -10.48 17.26
CA THR A 277 9.12 -11.89 17.06
C THR A 277 9.21 -12.31 15.62
N SER A 278 8.91 -11.43 14.68
CA SER A 278 8.89 -11.78 13.27
C SER A 278 10.23 -11.65 12.57
N ASN A 279 11.12 -10.77 13.05
CA ASN A 279 12.40 -10.48 12.40
C ASN A 279 13.60 -10.33 13.35
N ALA A 280 13.38 -10.22 14.66
CA ALA A 280 14.30 -9.62 15.65
C ALA A 280 14.62 -8.13 15.39
N ALA A 281 15.05 -7.79 14.17
CA ALA A 281 15.27 -6.43 13.67
C ALA A 281 15.17 -6.41 12.13
N VAL A 282 14.48 -5.42 11.56
CA VAL A 282 14.22 -5.35 10.10
C VAL A 282 15.36 -4.71 9.30
N MET A 283 15.94 -3.60 9.78
CA MET A 283 17.00 -2.86 9.08
C MET A 283 18.18 -3.72 8.57
N PRO A 284 18.67 -4.73 9.32
CA PRO A 284 19.69 -5.67 8.86
C PRO A 284 19.39 -6.39 7.55
N HIS A 285 18.11 -6.69 7.27
CA HIS A 285 17.72 -7.42 6.06
C HIS A 285 17.88 -6.57 4.80
N TYR A 286 17.66 -5.25 4.89
CA TYR A 286 17.81 -4.33 3.76
C TYR A 286 19.23 -4.26 3.18
N GLU A 287 20.26 -4.73 3.92
CA GLU A 287 21.62 -4.91 3.40
C GLU A 287 21.63 -5.85 2.17
N PHE A 288 20.73 -6.83 2.18
CA PHE A 288 20.67 -7.93 1.22
C PHE A 288 19.43 -7.84 0.31
N PHE A 289 19.07 -6.62 -0.11
CA PHE A 289 18.15 -6.39 -1.22
C PHE A 289 18.79 -5.45 -2.25
N HIS A 290 18.56 -5.71 -3.53
CA HIS A 290 19.00 -4.85 -4.63
C HIS A 290 18.12 -3.60 -4.75
N MET A 291 16.82 -3.81 -4.52
CA MET A 291 15.79 -2.78 -4.38
C MET A 291 15.03 -3.08 -3.08
N PRO A 292 15.50 -2.58 -1.93
CA PRO A 292 14.81 -2.78 -0.66
C PRO A 292 13.39 -2.20 -0.71
N GLY A 293 12.42 -2.93 -0.19
CA GLY A 293 11.02 -2.52 -0.12
C GLY A 293 10.51 -2.36 1.31
N MET A 294 9.30 -1.85 1.43
CA MET A 294 8.51 -1.86 2.66
C MET A 294 7.05 -2.20 2.36
N ASP A 295 6.32 -2.63 3.39
CA ASP A 295 4.87 -2.76 3.34
C ASP A 295 4.15 -1.53 3.92
N TRP A 296 3.19 -0.98 3.17
CA TRP A 296 2.33 0.13 3.57
C TRP A 296 0.92 0.00 3.00
N LEU A 297 0.14 -0.90 3.56
CA LEU A 297 -1.18 -1.24 3.04
C LEU A 297 -2.19 -0.06 3.11
N GLY A 298 -2.64 0.31 4.31
CA GLY A 298 -3.88 1.08 4.52
C GLY A 298 -3.86 2.58 4.18
N ARG A 299 -5.02 3.22 4.33
CA ARG A 299 -5.26 4.65 4.05
C ARG A 299 -4.78 5.57 5.18
N SER A 300 -3.50 5.50 5.53
CA SER A 300 -2.87 6.29 6.61
C SER A 300 -1.46 6.76 6.26
N ILE A 301 -0.90 7.67 7.07
CA ILE A 301 0.46 8.23 6.93
C ILE A 301 1.23 8.22 8.27
N ASN A 302 1.04 7.19 9.08
CA ASN A 302 1.72 7.00 10.36
C ASN A 302 1.81 5.49 10.67
N PRO A 303 2.93 4.98 11.21
CA PRO A 303 4.11 5.67 11.75
C PRO A 303 5.19 6.05 10.72
N ILE A 304 6.02 7.05 11.03
CA ILE A 304 7.15 7.51 10.16
C ILE A 304 8.31 6.51 10.06
N THR A 305 8.32 5.50 10.94
CA THR A 305 9.43 4.58 11.17
C THR A 305 9.72 3.71 9.95
N THR A 306 8.70 3.07 9.39
CA THR A 306 8.84 2.13 8.26
C THR A 306 9.60 2.74 7.07
N PRO A 307 9.16 3.86 6.45
CA PRO A 307 9.89 4.45 5.33
C PRO A 307 11.29 4.93 5.70
N LEU A 308 11.49 5.43 6.93
CA LEU A 308 12.80 5.89 7.37
C LEU A 308 13.79 4.75 7.60
N GLN A 309 13.35 3.57 8.09
CA GLN A 309 14.21 2.38 8.25
C GLN A 309 14.76 1.94 6.89
N VAL A 310 13.90 1.69 5.90
CA VAL A 310 14.31 1.23 4.58
C VAL A 310 15.15 2.27 3.84
N ALA A 311 14.78 3.56 3.92
CA ALA A 311 15.53 4.63 3.28
C ALA A 311 16.91 4.82 3.89
N SER A 312 17.04 4.69 5.22
CA SER A 312 18.32 4.89 5.91
C SER A 312 19.36 3.87 5.46
N VAL A 313 19.03 2.57 5.51
CA VAL A 313 19.96 1.51 5.07
C VAL A 313 20.22 1.62 3.58
N SER A 314 19.19 1.88 2.77
CA SER A 314 19.33 2.04 1.33
C SER A 314 20.30 3.16 0.96
N HIS A 315 20.12 4.36 1.52
CA HIS A 315 21.01 5.48 1.26
C HIS A 315 22.42 5.25 1.79
N GLN A 316 22.58 4.67 2.99
CA GLN A 316 23.87 4.31 3.56
C GLN A 316 24.64 3.37 2.63
N LEU A 317 23.98 2.37 2.05
CA LEU A 317 24.59 1.39 1.16
C LEU A 317 24.57 1.79 -0.33
N GLY A 318 24.13 3.01 -0.65
CA GLY A 318 24.14 3.54 -2.01
C GLY A 318 23.07 2.93 -2.94
N ARG A 319 22.04 2.28 -2.39
CA ARG A 319 20.86 1.83 -3.13
C ARG A 319 20.02 3.03 -3.52
N ARG A 320 19.52 3.02 -4.77
CA ARG A 320 18.84 4.17 -5.38
C ARG A 320 17.35 3.95 -5.60
N GLN A 321 16.91 2.70 -5.60
CA GLN A 321 15.51 2.35 -5.75
C GLN A 321 15.03 1.74 -4.44
N ILE A 322 14.02 2.37 -3.87
CA ILE A 322 13.33 1.96 -2.65
C ILE A 322 11.87 1.76 -3.02
N LEU A 323 11.39 0.54 -2.88
CA LEU A 323 10.03 0.14 -3.24
C LEU A 323 9.08 0.35 -2.06
N SER A 324 7.82 0.65 -2.33
CA SER A 324 6.73 0.49 -1.37
C SER A 324 5.66 -0.37 -2.00
N GLU A 325 5.37 -1.52 -1.39
CA GLU A 325 4.03 -2.10 -1.52
C GLU A 325 3.06 -1.15 -0.83
N THR A 326 2.02 -0.70 -1.52
CA THR A 326 1.02 0.17 -0.92
C THR A 326 -0.34 0.14 -1.62
N PHE A 327 -1.35 0.73 -0.97
CA PHE A 327 -2.74 0.90 -1.42
C PHE A 327 -3.66 -0.32 -1.28
N ALA A 328 -3.22 -1.36 -0.59
CA ALA A 328 -4.14 -2.38 -0.13
C ALA A 328 -5.13 -1.82 0.91
N LEU A 329 -6.28 -2.45 1.11
CA LEU A 329 -7.24 -2.07 2.16
C LEU A 329 -7.82 -0.64 2.02
N THR A 330 -7.47 0.15 1.01
CA THR A 330 -7.94 1.56 0.92
C THR A 330 -9.41 1.66 0.49
N GLY A 331 -9.97 0.57 -0.04
CA GLY A 331 -11.33 0.46 -0.53
C GLY A 331 -11.51 1.04 -1.94
N TRP A 332 -12.58 0.62 -2.61
CA TRP A 332 -12.98 1.07 -3.95
C TRP A 332 -13.28 2.57 -4.08
N ASN A 333 -13.33 3.29 -2.97
CA ASN A 333 -13.63 4.72 -2.90
C ASN A 333 -12.38 5.60 -2.69
N VAL A 334 -11.19 5.01 -2.62
CA VAL A 334 -9.96 5.81 -2.51
C VAL A 334 -9.86 6.76 -3.70
N THR A 335 -9.46 8.01 -3.45
CA THR A 335 -9.30 9.02 -4.51
C THR A 335 -7.85 9.14 -4.96
N PHE A 336 -7.61 9.58 -6.19
CA PHE A 336 -6.25 9.86 -6.66
C PHE A 336 -5.50 10.88 -5.79
N GLU A 337 -6.22 11.84 -5.22
CA GLU A 337 -5.65 12.81 -4.28
C GLU A 337 -5.09 12.12 -3.02
N GLU A 338 -5.75 11.07 -2.53
CA GLU A 338 -5.31 10.31 -1.37
C GLU A 338 -4.17 9.36 -1.69
N LEU A 339 -4.24 8.70 -2.85
CA LEU A 339 -3.12 7.89 -3.35
C LEU A 339 -1.86 8.74 -3.48
N LYS A 340 -2.00 9.94 -4.06
CA LYS A 340 -0.91 10.90 -4.19
C LYS A 340 -0.41 11.36 -2.83
N TRP A 341 -1.30 11.73 -1.90
CA TRP A 341 -0.93 12.16 -0.56
C TRP A 341 -0.11 11.11 0.21
N MET A 342 -0.56 9.86 0.21
CA MET A 342 0.17 8.77 0.85
C MET A 342 1.53 8.55 0.21
N PHE A 343 1.60 8.49 -1.12
CA PHE A 343 2.87 8.26 -1.81
C PHE A 343 3.85 9.44 -1.72
N ASP A 344 3.35 10.68 -1.74
CA ASP A 344 4.17 11.87 -1.50
C ASP A 344 4.78 11.86 -0.10
N TRP A 345 3.98 11.47 0.91
CA TRP A 345 4.43 11.32 2.30
C TRP A 345 5.50 10.23 2.43
N GLN A 346 5.41 9.14 1.67
CA GLN A 346 6.46 8.12 1.61
C GLN A 346 7.71 8.64 0.88
N CYS A 347 7.54 9.38 -0.22
CA CYS A 347 8.63 9.90 -1.05
C CYS A 347 9.50 10.93 -0.34
N VAL A 348 8.92 11.83 0.46
CA VAL A 348 9.69 12.76 1.30
C VAL A 348 10.54 12.05 2.35
N ARG A 349 10.27 10.77 2.64
CA ARG A 349 11.06 9.93 3.55
C ARG A 349 12.00 8.96 2.85
N GLY A 350 12.05 8.97 1.52
CA GLY A 350 13.08 8.30 0.74
C GLY A 350 12.57 7.28 -0.27
N VAL A 351 11.30 6.87 -0.20
CA VAL A 351 10.71 5.96 -1.20
C VAL A 351 10.82 6.56 -2.61
N THR A 352 11.09 5.72 -3.59
CA THR A 352 11.30 6.16 -4.99
C THR A 352 10.52 5.35 -6.01
N SER A 353 9.90 4.24 -5.61
CA SER A 353 9.27 3.30 -6.53
C SER A 353 7.99 2.75 -5.92
N LEU A 354 6.94 2.71 -6.74
CA LEU A 354 5.59 2.33 -6.32
C LEU A 354 5.31 0.88 -6.75
N CYS A 355 4.89 0.04 -5.80
CA CYS A 355 4.25 -1.24 -6.02
C CYS A 355 2.80 -1.14 -5.52
N GLN A 356 1.84 -1.04 -6.44
CA GLN A 356 0.44 -1.03 -6.06
C GLN A 356 -0.02 -2.45 -5.71
N HIS A 357 -0.63 -2.58 -4.54
CA HIS A 357 -1.47 -3.72 -4.20
C HIS A 357 -2.93 -3.36 -4.51
N LEU A 358 -3.55 -3.87 -5.59
CA LEU A 358 -2.99 -4.79 -6.59
C LEU A 358 -3.66 -4.58 -7.95
N GLN A 359 -3.18 -5.30 -8.97
CA GLN A 359 -3.87 -5.51 -10.25
C GLN A 359 -4.39 -6.95 -10.32
N GLY A 360 -5.71 -7.14 -10.27
CA GLY A 360 -6.30 -8.47 -10.35
C GLY A 360 -6.25 -9.02 -11.78
N TYR A 361 -5.91 -10.30 -11.97
CA TYR A 361 -6.12 -10.95 -13.27
C TYR A 361 -7.62 -11.10 -13.57
N SER A 362 -8.41 -11.37 -12.52
CA SER A 362 -9.87 -11.46 -12.52
C SER A 362 -10.44 -10.94 -11.20
N LEU A 363 -11.64 -10.36 -11.26
CA LEU A 363 -12.46 -9.96 -10.11
C LEU A 363 -13.52 -11.01 -9.73
N ARG A 364 -13.53 -12.19 -10.36
CA ARG A 364 -14.49 -13.28 -10.08
C ARG A 364 -14.58 -13.61 -8.59
N GLY A 365 -15.79 -13.85 -8.09
CA GLY A 365 -15.97 -14.45 -6.77
C GLY A 365 -15.44 -13.56 -5.66
N ILE A 366 -14.73 -14.18 -4.72
CA ILE A 366 -14.10 -13.48 -3.58
C ILE A 366 -13.04 -12.44 -3.99
N ARG A 367 -12.50 -12.51 -5.22
CA ARG A 367 -11.35 -11.71 -5.69
C ARG A 367 -11.65 -10.21 -5.73
N LYS A 368 -12.89 -9.80 -6.02
CA LYS A 368 -13.32 -8.39 -5.93
C LYS A 368 -13.40 -7.81 -4.51
N ARG A 369 -13.22 -8.65 -3.48
CA ARG A 369 -13.23 -8.29 -2.06
C ARG A 369 -11.85 -8.49 -1.40
N ASP A 370 -10.89 -8.99 -2.16
CA ASP A 370 -9.51 -9.23 -1.73
C ASP A 370 -8.79 -7.90 -1.58
N TYR A 371 -8.89 -7.32 -0.38
CA TYR A 371 -8.21 -6.10 0.03
C TYR A 371 -8.28 -4.97 -1.03
N PRO A 372 -9.49 -4.59 -1.48
CA PRO A 372 -9.69 -3.71 -2.64
C PRO A 372 -9.11 -2.30 -2.44
N PRO A 373 -8.83 -1.58 -3.54
CA PRO A 373 -9.28 -1.83 -4.91
C PRO A 373 -8.30 -2.62 -5.80
N SER A 374 -8.80 -3.03 -6.97
CA SER A 374 -7.95 -3.48 -8.08
C SER A 374 -7.63 -2.27 -8.98
N PHE A 375 -6.39 -1.80 -8.96
CA PHE A 375 -5.91 -0.65 -9.75
C PHE A 375 -5.63 -1.05 -11.20
N PHE A 376 -6.65 -1.53 -11.92
CA PHE A 376 -6.50 -2.11 -13.24
C PHE A 376 -7.66 -1.84 -14.21
N TYR A 377 -7.68 -2.48 -15.38
CA TYR A 377 -8.61 -2.19 -16.49
C TYR A 377 -10.10 -2.30 -16.11
N HIS A 378 -10.43 -2.94 -14.99
CA HIS A 378 -11.78 -3.00 -14.43
C HIS A 378 -12.35 -1.62 -14.12
N GLU A 379 -11.48 -0.68 -13.73
CA GLU A 379 -11.88 0.65 -13.29
C GLU A 379 -12.26 1.54 -14.49
N PRO A 380 -13.40 2.27 -14.44
CA PRO A 380 -13.83 3.16 -15.53
C PRO A 380 -12.85 4.31 -15.81
N TRP A 381 -12.02 4.66 -14.82
CA TRP A 381 -10.99 5.70 -14.94
C TRP A 381 -9.65 5.17 -15.48
N TRP A 382 -9.50 3.86 -15.73
CA TRP A 382 -8.25 3.26 -16.22
C TRP A 382 -7.61 3.98 -17.43
N PRO A 383 -8.37 4.43 -18.46
CA PRO A 383 -7.78 5.16 -19.59
C PRO A 383 -7.05 6.45 -19.22
N ASP A 384 -7.33 7.00 -18.04
CA ASP A 384 -6.74 8.23 -17.52
C ASP A 384 -5.71 7.97 -16.40
N PHE A 385 -5.51 6.70 -15.99
CA PHE A 385 -4.58 6.32 -14.91
C PHE A 385 -3.13 6.75 -15.19
N ARG A 386 -2.78 6.88 -16.47
CA ARG A 386 -1.45 7.33 -16.90
C ARG A 386 -1.05 8.69 -16.31
N HIS A 387 -2.01 9.58 -16.02
CA HIS A 387 -1.70 10.86 -15.37
C HIS A 387 -1.09 10.67 -13.98
N PHE A 388 -1.61 9.70 -13.22
CA PHE A 388 -1.06 9.35 -11.91
C PHE A 388 0.28 8.62 -12.04
N THR A 389 0.38 7.61 -12.92
CA THR A 389 1.62 6.82 -13.07
C THR A 389 2.78 7.66 -13.60
N ASP A 390 2.56 8.55 -14.57
CA ASP A 390 3.60 9.45 -15.09
C ASP A 390 4.08 10.42 -14.00
N MET A 391 3.18 10.94 -13.15
CA MET A 391 3.55 11.83 -12.03
C MET A 391 4.44 11.11 -11.01
N VAL A 392 4.03 9.94 -10.50
CA VAL A 392 4.84 9.18 -9.53
C VAL A 392 6.17 8.75 -10.14
N SER A 393 6.20 8.44 -11.44
CA SER A 393 7.43 8.04 -12.15
C SER A 393 8.44 9.18 -12.26
N ARG A 394 7.97 10.42 -12.51
CA ARG A 394 8.85 11.61 -12.54
C ARG A 394 9.43 11.89 -11.17
N LEU A 395 8.60 11.84 -10.13
CA LEU A 395 9.05 12.03 -8.75
C LEU A 395 10.09 10.95 -8.36
N GLY A 396 9.75 9.68 -8.56
CA GLY A 396 10.64 8.54 -8.30
C GLY A 396 11.97 8.64 -9.05
N MET A 397 11.95 9.04 -10.33
CA MET A 397 13.16 9.27 -11.12
C MET A 397 14.04 10.38 -10.54
N LEU A 398 13.45 11.51 -10.15
CA LEU A 398 14.18 12.64 -9.55
C LEU A 398 14.83 12.21 -8.23
N LEU A 399 14.10 11.48 -7.39
CA LEU A 399 14.57 10.99 -6.10
C LEU A 399 15.65 9.91 -6.21
N ALA A 400 15.54 9.01 -7.19
CA ALA A 400 16.50 7.92 -7.39
C ALA A 400 17.81 8.35 -8.08
N LYS A 401 17.78 9.43 -8.88
CA LYS A 401 18.97 9.84 -9.66
C LYS A 401 19.93 10.75 -8.93
N GLY A 402 19.44 11.63 -8.06
CA GLY A 402 20.31 12.54 -7.34
C GLY A 402 20.89 11.90 -6.07
N ASP A 403 22.00 12.47 -5.61
CA ASP A 403 22.70 11.99 -4.43
C ASP A 403 22.04 12.53 -3.15
N VAL A 404 21.91 11.66 -2.16
CA VAL A 404 21.40 11.99 -0.82
C VAL A 404 22.56 12.43 0.07
N ARG A 405 22.34 13.48 0.86
CA ARG A 405 23.29 14.02 1.83
C ARG A 405 22.57 14.59 3.05
N TYR A 406 22.55 13.83 4.14
CA TYR A 406 22.02 14.24 5.45
C TYR A 406 23.16 14.31 6.46
N ASP A 407 23.10 15.29 7.36
CA ASP A 407 24.15 15.56 8.35
C ASP A 407 23.87 14.92 9.72
N VAL A 408 22.66 14.39 9.92
CA VAL A 408 22.19 13.84 11.20
C VAL A 408 21.93 12.34 11.09
N LEU A 409 22.49 11.58 12.03
CA LEU A 409 22.16 10.17 12.27
C LEU A 409 21.42 10.05 13.60
N MET A 410 20.30 9.34 13.65
CA MET A 410 19.57 9.01 14.86
C MET A 410 19.74 7.51 15.17
N LEU A 411 20.26 7.13 16.34
CA LEU A 411 20.43 5.71 16.65
C LEU A 411 19.08 4.98 16.82
N HIS A 412 19.00 3.76 16.30
CA HIS A 412 17.80 2.92 16.38
C HIS A 412 17.84 2.03 17.64
N PRO A 413 16.83 2.05 18.53
CA PRO A 413 16.90 1.42 19.86
C PRO A 413 16.51 -0.08 19.89
N GLN A 414 16.57 -0.79 18.76
CA GLN A 414 16.02 -2.16 18.66
C GLN A 414 16.66 -3.14 19.66
N GLN A 415 17.97 -3.02 19.93
CA GLN A 415 18.64 -3.89 20.89
C GLN A 415 18.18 -3.66 22.34
N SER A 416 17.77 -2.43 22.66
CA SER A 416 17.14 -2.13 23.96
C SER A 416 15.75 -2.74 24.03
N ALA A 417 15.00 -2.76 22.92
CA ALA A 417 13.69 -3.40 22.86
C ALA A 417 13.76 -4.91 23.16
N TRP A 418 14.81 -5.61 22.72
CA TRP A 418 14.99 -7.04 23.04
C TRP A 418 15.03 -7.34 24.54
N LEU A 419 15.52 -6.40 25.37
CA LEU A 419 15.63 -6.61 26.82
C LEU A 419 14.27 -6.76 27.49
N HIS A 420 13.23 -6.17 26.90
CA HIS A 420 11.88 -6.11 27.45
C HIS A 420 10.96 -7.22 26.94
N TYR A 421 11.39 -8.00 25.95
CA TYR A 421 10.53 -9.04 25.36
C TYR A 421 10.60 -10.36 26.12
N ASP A 422 9.48 -10.79 26.69
CA ASP A 422 9.32 -11.98 27.53
C ASP A 422 8.18 -12.92 27.11
N ASN A 423 7.53 -12.62 25.99
CA ASN A 423 6.36 -13.35 25.47
C ASN A 423 5.06 -13.21 26.31
N GLU A 424 4.96 -12.17 27.14
CA GLU A 424 3.75 -11.79 27.89
C GLU A 424 3.31 -10.34 27.55
N GLU A 425 3.03 -9.49 28.55
CA GLU A 425 2.53 -8.11 28.35
C GLU A 425 3.62 -7.11 27.95
N ASN A 426 4.90 -7.41 28.23
CA ASN A 426 6.08 -6.59 27.89
C ASN A 426 5.98 -5.08 28.26
N PRO A 427 5.73 -4.73 29.55
CA PRO A 427 5.68 -3.33 29.98
C PRO A 427 7.02 -2.63 29.72
N GLY A 428 7.01 -1.42 29.14
CA GLY A 428 8.23 -0.68 28.77
C GLY A 428 8.51 -0.62 27.26
N LEU A 429 8.15 -1.65 26.50
CA LEU A 429 8.34 -1.66 25.03
C LEU A 429 7.54 -0.55 24.33
N LYS A 430 6.33 -0.30 24.84
CA LYS A 430 5.45 0.73 24.30
C LYS A 430 6.03 2.11 24.55
N GLU A 431 6.52 2.37 25.76
CA GLU A 431 7.14 3.62 26.16
C GLU A 431 8.42 3.89 25.37
N LEU A 432 9.26 2.88 25.17
CA LEU A 432 10.46 2.96 24.32
C LEU A 432 10.10 3.30 22.87
N SER A 433 9.11 2.59 22.29
CA SER A 433 8.63 2.82 20.92
C SER A 433 8.07 4.23 20.74
N GLN A 434 7.27 4.70 21.70
CA GLN A 434 6.70 6.05 21.68
C GLN A 434 7.78 7.13 21.79
N SER A 435 8.75 6.94 22.69
CA SER A 435 9.86 7.88 22.87
C SER A 435 10.72 7.97 21.61
N PHE A 436 11.02 6.82 20.99
CA PHE A 436 11.74 6.77 19.71
C PHE A 436 10.99 7.53 18.61
N MET A 437 9.69 7.28 18.44
CA MET A 437 8.88 8.00 17.45
C MET A 437 8.82 9.50 17.74
N ALA A 438 8.70 9.92 19.00
CA ALA A 438 8.62 11.33 19.38
C ALA A 438 9.90 12.11 19.00
N VAL A 439 11.08 11.50 19.18
CA VAL A 439 12.35 12.13 18.75
C VAL A 439 12.42 12.29 17.23
N GLY A 440 11.99 11.26 16.47
CA GLY A 440 11.93 11.35 15.01
C GLY A 440 10.94 12.42 14.51
N GLN A 441 9.77 12.52 15.14
CA GLN A 441 8.76 13.54 14.82
C GLN A 441 9.25 14.96 15.17
N ALA A 442 10.01 15.12 16.25
CA ALA A 442 10.63 16.40 16.60
C ALA A 442 11.66 16.86 15.55
N LEU A 443 12.46 15.93 15.01
CA LEU A 443 13.37 16.21 13.89
C LEU A 443 12.61 16.65 12.63
N GLU A 444 11.51 15.98 12.27
CA GLU A 444 10.69 16.37 11.12
C GLU A 444 10.01 17.73 11.32
N ALA A 445 9.48 18.00 12.52
CA ALA A 445 8.84 19.26 12.86
C ALA A 445 9.79 20.47 12.78
N GLU A 446 11.08 20.26 13.05
CA GLU A 446 12.13 21.27 12.89
C GLU A 446 12.82 21.22 11.51
N HIS A 447 12.26 20.47 10.55
CA HIS A 447 12.76 20.36 9.17
C HIS A 447 14.23 19.88 9.09
N VAL A 448 14.64 19.03 10.02
CA VAL A 448 15.96 18.40 10.07
C VAL A 448 15.88 17.03 9.39
N LEU A 449 16.64 16.83 8.31
CA LEU A 449 16.73 15.54 7.63
C LEU A 449 17.72 14.62 8.36
N PHE A 450 17.33 13.36 8.55
CA PHE A 450 18.13 12.38 9.29
C PHE A 450 18.00 10.98 8.71
N HIS A 451 18.95 10.12 9.05
CA HIS A 451 18.85 8.67 8.86
C HIS A 451 18.83 7.96 10.23
N TYR A 452 18.26 6.77 10.28
CA TYR A 452 18.46 5.84 11.38
C TYR A 452 19.82 5.14 11.30
N GLY A 453 20.42 4.89 12.46
CA GLY A 453 21.64 4.11 12.64
C GLY A 453 21.35 2.81 13.38
N ASP A 454 21.30 1.71 12.64
CA ASP A 454 21.24 0.35 13.20
C ASP A 454 22.65 -0.13 13.60
N GLU A 455 22.77 -0.75 14.76
CA GLU A 455 24.09 -1.12 15.31
C GLU A 455 24.81 -2.21 14.52
N ARG A 456 24.08 -3.14 13.87
CA ARG A 456 24.70 -4.14 12.99
C ARG A 456 25.20 -3.50 11.70
N ILE A 457 24.43 -2.57 11.12
CA ILE A 457 24.88 -1.80 9.95
C ILE A 457 26.12 -0.96 10.32
N LEU A 458 26.10 -0.27 11.46
CA LEU A 458 27.25 0.50 11.97
C LEU A 458 28.47 -0.39 12.21
N ARG A 459 28.30 -1.58 12.81
CA ARG A 459 29.40 -2.53 13.04
C ARG A 459 30.11 -2.94 11.74
N ARG A 460 29.36 -3.07 10.64
CA ARG A 460 29.88 -3.59 9.35
C ARG A 460 30.38 -2.49 8.42
N HIS A 461 29.74 -1.32 8.44
CA HIS A 461 29.93 -0.26 7.45
C HIS A 461 30.34 1.10 8.06
N GLY A 462 30.40 1.18 9.39
CA GLY A 462 30.70 2.39 10.14
C GLY A 462 32.20 2.64 10.32
N LEU A 463 32.62 3.88 10.15
CA LEU A 463 33.97 4.36 10.47
C LEU A 463 33.94 5.85 10.83
N VAL A 464 35.04 6.37 11.38
CA VAL A 464 35.16 7.79 11.76
C VAL A 464 36.25 8.47 10.94
N GLU A 465 35.90 9.62 10.33
CA GLU A 465 36.81 10.48 9.58
C GLU A 465 36.78 11.90 10.16
N GLY A 466 37.73 12.21 11.04
CA GLY A 466 37.75 13.49 11.75
C GLY A 466 36.46 13.69 12.55
N ALA A 467 35.75 14.80 12.32
CA ALA A 467 34.49 15.12 12.98
C ALA A 467 33.25 14.48 12.33
N LYS A 468 33.42 13.43 11.52
CA LYS A 468 32.32 12.77 10.80
C LYS A 468 32.25 11.28 11.12
N LEU A 469 31.03 10.80 11.38
CA LEU A 469 30.70 9.38 11.37
C LEU A 469 30.28 9.00 9.94
N VAL A 470 30.97 8.07 9.32
CA VAL A 470 30.70 7.59 7.96
C VAL A 470 30.04 6.22 8.05
N VAL A 471 28.97 6.00 7.29
CA VAL A 471 28.29 4.71 7.15
C VAL A 471 28.08 4.46 5.66
N GLY A 472 28.90 3.57 5.10
CA GLY A 472 28.94 3.31 3.66
C GLY A 472 29.20 4.59 2.86
N THR A 473 28.19 5.06 2.12
CA THR A 473 28.25 6.26 1.26
C THR A 473 27.81 7.55 1.93
N GLN A 474 27.29 7.48 3.16
CA GLN A 474 26.76 8.63 3.91
C GLN A 474 27.73 9.07 5.00
N SER A 475 27.73 10.38 5.31
CA SER A 475 28.59 10.97 6.34
C SER A 475 27.79 11.94 7.20
N TYR A 476 27.88 11.81 8.51
CA TYR A 476 27.09 12.56 9.49
C TYR A 476 28.01 13.39 10.40
N SER A 477 27.64 14.65 10.65
CA SER A 477 28.33 15.54 11.59
C SER A 477 27.71 15.55 12.99
N THR A 478 26.47 15.04 13.11
CA THR A 478 25.72 15.00 14.36
C THR A 478 25.08 13.64 14.55
N VAL A 479 25.20 13.08 15.76
CA VAL A 479 24.50 11.86 16.18
C VAL A 479 23.48 12.21 17.27
N VAL A 480 22.21 11.90 17.03
CA VAL A 480 21.14 11.99 18.02
C VAL A 480 20.90 10.60 18.60
N VAL A 481 20.97 10.49 19.92
CA VAL A 481 20.73 9.24 20.63
C VAL A 481 19.41 9.38 21.39
N PRO A 482 18.32 8.70 20.93
CA PRO A 482 17.08 8.64 21.71
C PRO A 482 17.28 7.83 23.00
N PRO A 483 16.26 7.69 23.87
CA PRO A 483 16.30 6.72 24.96
C PRO A 483 16.78 5.35 24.48
N ILE A 484 17.96 4.96 24.95
CA ILE A 484 18.63 3.69 24.67
C ILE A 484 19.21 3.19 25.98
N GLU A 485 19.00 1.92 26.28
CA GLU A 485 19.46 1.28 27.52
C GLU A 485 20.79 0.58 27.33
N THR A 486 20.98 -0.03 26.16
CA THR A 486 22.21 -0.75 25.81
C THR A 486 22.73 -0.44 24.42
N LEU A 487 24.06 -0.48 24.27
CA LEU A 487 24.79 -0.32 23.01
C LEU A 487 25.74 -1.51 22.78
N GLU A 488 26.09 -1.79 21.53
CA GLU A 488 27.19 -2.69 21.18
C GLU A 488 28.56 -2.06 21.49
N PRO A 489 29.58 -2.86 21.85
CA PRO A 489 30.96 -2.38 22.02
C PRO A 489 31.51 -1.64 20.79
N SER A 490 31.14 -2.09 19.59
CA SER A 490 31.48 -1.47 18.30
C SER A 490 30.91 -0.06 18.18
N THR A 491 29.63 0.13 18.53
CA THR A 491 28.96 1.42 18.54
C THR A 491 29.60 2.37 19.56
N VAL A 492 29.90 1.88 20.77
CA VAL A 492 30.60 2.69 21.80
C VAL A 492 31.96 3.17 21.29
N ALA A 493 32.72 2.29 20.62
CA ALA A 493 34.02 2.65 20.05
C ALA A 493 33.88 3.72 18.94
N LEU A 494 32.91 3.56 18.03
CA LEU A 494 32.63 4.52 16.97
C LEU A 494 32.22 5.89 17.52
N LEU A 495 31.28 5.93 18.48
CA LEU A 495 30.82 7.19 19.07
C LEU A 495 31.92 7.90 19.87
N SER A 496 32.78 7.14 20.56
CA SER A 496 33.92 7.71 21.30
C SER A 496 34.92 8.34 20.33
N ALA A 497 35.31 7.63 19.27
CA ALA A 497 36.21 8.16 18.25
C ALA A 497 35.61 9.37 17.53
N PHE A 498 34.31 9.35 17.25
CA PHE A 498 33.58 10.46 16.64
C PHE A 498 33.58 11.70 17.55
N ALA A 499 33.31 11.53 18.84
CA ALA A 499 33.38 12.60 19.83
C ALA A 499 34.79 13.19 19.97
N ASP A 500 35.82 12.32 20.03
CA ASP A 500 37.23 12.74 20.09
C ASP A 500 37.66 13.52 18.83
N GLY A 501 37.11 13.15 17.68
CA GLY A 501 37.30 13.86 16.40
C GLY A 501 36.57 15.21 16.30
N GLY A 502 35.77 15.59 17.30
CA GLY A 502 34.99 16.83 17.35
C GLY A 502 33.56 16.71 16.80
N GLY A 503 33.06 15.50 16.59
CA GLY A 503 31.68 15.23 16.22
C GLY A 503 30.69 15.61 17.33
N GLN A 504 29.47 15.99 16.94
CA GLN A 504 28.44 16.40 17.88
C GLN A 504 27.53 15.24 18.28
N ILE A 505 27.40 14.97 19.58
CA ILE A 505 26.42 14.00 20.10
C ILE A 505 25.34 14.73 20.89
N ILE A 506 24.07 14.42 20.62
CA ILE A 506 22.90 14.90 21.35
C ILE A 506 22.23 13.69 22.02
N TRP A 507 22.21 13.66 23.34
CA TRP A 507 21.54 12.62 24.11
C TRP A 507 20.15 13.11 24.50
N VAL A 508 19.10 12.35 24.19
CA VAL A 508 17.72 12.72 24.51
C VAL A 508 17.21 11.92 25.70
N GLU A 509 16.73 12.60 26.73
CA GLU A 509 16.15 12.01 27.94
C GLU A 509 17.14 11.09 28.69
N GLN A 510 17.06 9.77 28.50
CA GLN A 510 17.81 8.75 29.23
C GLN A 510 19.16 8.44 28.58
N LEU A 511 20.22 8.37 29.39
CA LEU A 511 21.56 7.95 28.96
C LEU A 511 21.71 6.42 29.03
N PRO A 512 22.46 5.78 28.11
CA PRO A 512 22.72 4.35 28.16
C PRO A 512 23.58 3.99 29.37
N THR A 513 23.30 2.83 29.97
CA THR A 513 24.00 2.32 31.16
C THR A 513 24.66 0.95 30.93
N MET A 514 24.32 0.27 29.83
CA MET A 514 24.78 -1.08 29.54
C MET A 514 25.48 -1.21 28.19
N VAL A 515 26.46 -2.09 28.11
CA VAL A 515 27.06 -2.56 26.84
C VAL A 515 26.75 -4.05 26.70
N ASN A 516 26.10 -4.45 25.61
CA ASN A 516 25.55 -5.80 25.44
C ASN A 516 24.76 -6.30 26.66
N ALA A 517 23.86 -5.46 27.15
CA ALA A 517 23.00 -5.71 28.32
C ALA A 517 23.74 -5.98 29.64
N GLU A 518 25.01 -5.58 29.76
CA GLU A 518 25.78 -5.64 31.00
C GLU A 518 26.22 -4.22 31.42
N PRO A 519 26.14 -3.85 32.72
CA PRO A 519 26.59 -2.55 33.19
C PRO A 519 28.05 -2.27 32.80
N SER A 520 28.33 -1.08 32.25
CA SER A 520 29.66 -0.76 31.74
C SER A 520 30.09 0.67 32.09
N GLU A 521 31.25 0.76 32.75
CA GLU A 521 31.90 2.04 33.08
C GLU A 521 32.38 2.80 31.83
N ALA A 522 32.57 2.12 30.70
CA ALA A 522 32.99 2.73 29.44
C ALA A 522 32.01 3.82 28.96
N LEU A 523 30.72 3.69 29.31
CA LEU A 523 29.69 4.66 28.94
C LEU A 523 29.78 5.97 29.71
N LYS A 524 30.40 5.99 30.90
CA LYS A 524 30.57 7.23 31.68
C LYS A 524 31.47 8.22 30.96
N ALA A 525 32.54 7.72 30.34
CA ALA A 525 33.42 8.57 29.54
C ALA A 525 32.68 9.09 28.31
N LEU A 526 32.04 8.21 27.54
CA LEU A 526 31.32 8.57 26.33
C LEU A 526 30.17 9.57 26.58
N THR A 527 29.31 9.33 27.57
CA THR A 527 28.15 10.19 27.87
C THR A 527 28.53 11.55 28.44
N ALA A 528 29.78 11.72 28.92
CA ALA A 528 30.32 13.03 29.27
C ALA A 528 30.63 13.89 28.02
N HIS A 529 30.76 13.27 26.84
CA HIS A 529 30.81 13.98 25.57
C HIS A 529 29.40 14.24 25.03
N GLY A 530 29.23 15.38 24.35
CA GLY A 530 27.94 15.78 23.78
C GLY A 530 27.05 16.57 24.74
N LYS A 531 25.82 16.83 24.31
CA LYS A 531 24.82 17.60 25.07
C LYS A 531 23.62 16.70 25.38
N ARG A 532 23.28 16.58 26.65
CA ARG A 532 22.01 15.99 27.08
C ARG A 532 20.90 17.04 27.00
N VAL A 533 19.74 16.65 26.46
CA VAL A 533 18.55 17.48 26.34
C VAL A 533 17.31 16.68 26.74
N ASP A 534 16.35 17.36 27.35
CA ASP A 534 15.02 16.80 27.58
C ASP A 534 14.19 16.93 26.29
N LEU A 535 13.19 16.07 26.10
CA LEU A 535 12.37 16.05 24.87
C LEU A 535 11.66 17.39 24.66
N THR A 536 11.28 18.08 25.73
CA THR A 536 10.64 19.41 25.67
C THR A 536 11.56 20.50 25.11
N ASP A 537 12.87 20.34 25.25
CA ASP A 537 13.88 21.29 24.79
C ASP A 537 14.56 20.85 23.48
N LEU A 538 14.19 19.67 22.96
CA LEU A 538 14.82 19.07 21.79
C LEU A 538 14.71 19.97 20.57
N ASN A 539 13.53 20.52 20.27
CA ASN A 539 13.31 21.41 19.13
C ASN A 539 14.29 22.58 19.11
N ALA A 540 14.52 23.22 20.26
CA ALA A 540 15.47 24.33 20.37
C ALA A 540 16.93 23.88 20.12
N ALA A 541 17.29 22.67 20.52
CA ALA A 541 18.61 22.09 20.24
C ALA A 541 18.77 21.76 18.74
N LEU A 542 17.71 21.26 18.10
CA LEU A 542 17.68 20.87 16.69
C LEU A 542 17.62 22.06 15.72
N ALA A 543 17.05 23.19 16.13
CA ALA A 543 16.92 24.39 15.29
C ALA A 543 18.24 24.87 14.67
N SER A 544 19.37 24.63 15.36
CA SER A 544 20.72 24.96 14.84
C SER A 544 21.20 24.05 13.70
N LEU A 545 20.58 22.88 13.53
CA LEU A 545 20.87 21.90 12.48
C LEU A 545 20.01 22.13 11.23
N ARG A 546 18.99 23.00 11.32
CA ARG A 546 18.06 23.27 10.23
C ARG A 546 18.74 24.05 9.11
N VAL A 547 18.71 23.48 7.90
CA VAL A 547 19.27 24.10 6.68
C VAL A 547 18.17 24.68 5.78
N VAL A 548 16.92 24.23 5.96
CA VAL A 548 15.73 24.68 5.24
C VAL A 548 14.66 25.04 6.25
N SER A 549 14.09 26.24 6.15
CA SER A 549 12.96 26.69 6.98
C SER A 549 11.70 26.74 6.13
N ILE A 550 10.60 26.20 6.64
CA ILE A 550 9.28 26.19 6.00
C ILE A 550 8.32 26.81 7.01
N ALA A 551 8.27 28.14 7.00
CA ALA A 551 7.58 28.90 8.03
C ALA A 551 6.41 29.70 7.47
N THR A 552 5.48 30.08 8.33
CA THR A 552 4.51 31.13 8.06
C THR A 552 5.19 32.49 7.89
N ALA A 553 4.43 33.50 7.45
CA ALA A 553 4.96 34.85 7.26
C ALA A 553 5.51 35.50 8.56
N ASP A 554 4.95 35.14 9.72
CA ASP A 554 5.39 35.54 11.06
C ASP A 554 6.54 34.69 11.62
N GLY A 555 7.01 33.68 10.88
CA GLY A 555 8.21 32.92 11.20
C GLY A 555 7.99 31.68 12.09
N VAL A 556 6.75 31.19 12.18
CA VAL A 556 6.44 29.92 12.86
C VAL A 556 6.61 28.76 11.88
N GLU A 557 7.42 27.77 12.24
CA GLU A 557 7.65 26.59 11.39
C GLU A 557 6.37 25.75 11.24
N ILE A 558 6.13 25.30 10.01
CA ILE A 558 4.94 24.54 9.63
C ILE A 558 5.29 23.05 9.66
N ALA A 559 5.13 22.44 10.83
CA ALA A 559 5.47 21.03 11.05
C ALA A 559 4.81 20.03 10.07
N PRO A 560 3.54 20.22 9.63
CA PRO A 560 2.92 19.30 8.67
C PRO A 560 3.56 19.30 7.27
N ILE A 561 4.34 20.32 6.91
CA ILE A 561 5.05 20.35 5.63
C ILE A 561 6.46 19.80 5.85
N THR A 562 6.69 18.62 5.29
CA THR A 562 8.01 17.95 5.33
C THR A 562 8.65 18.00 3.94
N TYR A 563 9.95 17.74 3.86
CA TYR A 563 10.67 17.79 2.60
C TYR A 563 11.79 16.76 2.51
N THR A 564 12.27 16.54 1.29
CA THR A 564 13.54 15.87 1.02
C THR A 564 14.33 16.64 -0.04
N LYS A 565 15.62 16.32 -0.16
CA LYS A 565 16.50 16.93 -1.16
C LYS A 565 17.39 15.91 -1.88
N ARG A 566 17.75 16.22 -3.12
CA ARG A 566 18.69 15.45 -3.94
C ARG A 566 19.65 16.35 -4.69
N CYS A 567 20.95 16.08 -4.59
CA CYS A 567 21.96 16.80 -5.37
C CYS A 567 22.11 16.15 -6.76
N VAL A 568 21.93 16.92 -7.83
CA VAL A 568 22.04 16.41 -9.21
C VAL A 568 23.14 17.18 -9.92
N GLY A 569 24.18 16.48 -10.40
CA GLY A 569 25.32 17.09 -11.09
C GLY A 569 25.04 17.57 -12.52
N ASP A 570 24.05 16.99 -13.20
CA ASP A 570 23.68 17.30 -14.59
C ASP A 570 22.15 17.34 -14.72
N PHE A 571 21.57 18.49 -14.36
CA PHE A 571 20.12 18.69 -14.40
C PHE A 571 19.63 19.11 -15.79
N ASN A 572 20.19 20.19 -16.32
CA ASN A 572 19.94 20.75 -17.64
C ASN A 572 21.20 21.48 -18.15
N ASP A 573 21.09 22.27 -19.23
CA ASP A 573 22.21 23.05 -19.79
C ASP A 573 22.81 24.08 -18.81
N GLN A 574 22.14 24.37 -17.68
CA GLN A 574 22.64 25.23 -16.61
C GLN A 574 23.54 24.48 -15.60
N GLY A 575 23.66 23.16 -15.72
CA GLY A 575 24.54 22.31 -14.90
C GLY A 575 23.86 21.70 -13.68
N ALA A 576 24.55 21.75 -12.54
CA ALA A 576 24.13 21.11 -11.30
C ALA A 576 22.96 21.85 -10.62
N ALA A 577 22.05 21.09 -10.02
CA ALA A 577 20.93 21.62 -9.24
C ALA A 577 20.69 20.77 -7.99
N VAL A 578 20.04 21.36 -6.99
CA VAL A 578 19.46 20.61 -5.87
C VAL A 578 17.95 20.53 -6.10
N ILE A 579 17.44 19.31 -6.16
CA ILE A 579 16.00 19.06 -6.24
C ILE A 579 15.46 19.05 -4.82
N TYR A 580 14.45 19.87 -4.56
CA TYR A 580 13.68 19.85 -3.32
C TYR A 580 12.26 19.37 -3.62
N PHE A 581 11.78 18.45 -2.80
CA PHE A 581 10.40 17.99 -2.85
C PHE A 581 9.76 18.18 -1.48
N PHE A 582 8.64 18.88 -1.46
CA PHE A 582 7.88 19.25 -0.26
C PHE A 582 6.49 18.62 -0.32
N ALA A 583 6.01 18.09 0.80
CA ALA A 583 4.68 17.49 0.90
C ALA A 583 3.96 17.99 2.16
N ASN A 584 2.73 18.46 1.98
CA ASN A 584 1.82 18.80 3.08
C ASN A 584 1.08 17.53 3.52
N ALA A 585 1.40 17.06 4.73
CA ALA A 585 0.78 15.88 5.32
C ALA A 585 -0.64 16.15 5.87
N ASP A 586 -1.03 17.41 6.06
CA ASP A 586 -2.33 17.80 6.61
C ASP A 586 -3.46 17.55 5.60
N THR A 587 -4.55 16.95 6.08
CA THR A 587 -5.73 16.63 5.26
C THR A 587 -6.81 17.69 5.30
N GLU A 588 -6.69 18.71 6.15
CA GLU A 588 -7.73 19.70 6.41
C GLU A 588 -7.26 21.13 6.08
N HIS A 589 -5.98 21.44 6.24
CA HIS A 589 -5.47 22.80 6.13
C HIS A 589 -4.57 23.06 4.93
N ASP A 590 -4.83 24.21 4.30
CA ASP A 590 -3.93 24.85 3.35
C ASP A 590 -2.97 25.77 4.11
N TYR A 591 -1.71 25.84 3.67
CA TYR A 591 -0.66 26.62 4.33
C TYR A 591 0.00 27.59 3.36
N ALA A 592 -0.02 28.89 3.67
CA ALA A 592 0.81 29.89 3.01
C ALA A 592 2.21 29.87 3.65
N ALA A 593 3.17 29.24 2.95
CA ALA A 593 4.52 29.02 3.43
C ALA A 593 5.53 29.95 2.76
N ARG A 594 6.49 30.41 3.57
CA ARG A 594 7.72 31.08 3.14
C ARG A 594 8.89 30.13 3.37
N ILE A 595 9.39 29.58 2.27
CA ILE A 595 10.44 28.58 2.26
C ILE A 595 11.78 29.28 2.10
N ARG A 596 12.72 29.08 3.04
CA ARG A 596 14.09 29.61 2.97
C ARG A 596 15.10 28.49 2.86
N MET A 597 16.01 28.60 1.90
CA MET A 597 17.06 27.62 1.66
C MET A 597 18.27 28.25 0.96
N GLN A 598 19.39 27.53 0.89
CA GLN A 598 20.56 27.97 0.14
C GLN A 598 20.33 27.84 -1.38
N GLY A 599 20.61 28.89 -2.14
CA GLY A 599 20.42 28.93 -3.60
C GLY A 599 20.42 30.34 -4.18
N GLY A 600 20.58 30.44 -5.50
CA GLY A 600 20.55 31.70 -6.24
C GLY A 600 19.32 31.90 -7.12
N SER A 601 18.73 30.82 -7.64
CA SER A 601 17.47 30.83 -8.40
C SER A 601 16.75 29.49 -8.32
N ALA A 602 15.45 29.47 -8.64
CA ALA A 602 14.65 28.25 -8.69
C ALA A 602 13.72 28.19 -9.90
N VAL A 603 13.37 26.97 -10.29
CA VAL A 603 12.33 26.65 -11.26
C VAL A 603 11.43 25.56 -10.68
N ARG A 604 10.11 25.66 -10.91
CA ARG A 604 9.17 24.61 -10.54
C ARG A 604 9.28 23.46 -11.54
N ILE A 605 9.35 22.24 -11.02
CA ILE A 605 9.15 21.03 -11.81
C ILE A 605 7.67 20.66 -11.67
N VAL A 606 6.92 20.74 -12.77
CA VAL A 606 5.52 20.33 -12.80
C VAL A 606 5.50 18.80 -12.91
N LEU A 607 5.15 18.10 -11.82
CA LEU A 607 5.18 16.64 -11.80
C LEU A 607 4.08 16.03 -12.68
N GLU A 608 3.00 16.76 -12.93
CA GLU A 608 1.86 16.35 -13.74
C GLU A 608 2.24 16.10 -15.21
N ASP A 609 3.12 16.91 -15.80
CA ASP A 609 3.49 16.84 -17.22
C ASP A 609 5.00 16.86 -17.50
N GLY A 610 5.82 17.12 -16.48
CA GLY A 610 7.28 17.16 -16.58
C GLY A 610 7.84 18.46 -17.15
N THR A 611 7.03 19.50 -17.30
CA THR A 611 7.49 20.82 -17.74
C THR A 611 8.23 21.56 -16.61
N LEU A 612 9.03 22.56 -17.02
CA LEU A 612 9.70 23.46 -16.10
C LEU A 612 9.05 24.84 -16.21
N GLU A 613 8.49 25.32 -15.10
CA GLU A 613 7.79 26.60 -15.03
C GLU A 613 8.55 27.59 -14.13
N PRO A 614 8.68 28.86 -14.52
CA PRO A 614 9.15 29.90 -13.61
C PRO A 614 8.31 29.91 -12.33
N ILE A 615 8.97 30.04 -11.18
CA ILE A 615 8.34 30.26 -9.88
C ILE A 615 8.78 31.62 -9.34
N THR A 616 7.94 32.28 -8.56
CA THR A 616 8.32 33.54 -7.90
C THR A 616 9.33 33.25 -6.80
N TRP A 617 10.48 33.91 -6.85
CA TRP A 617 11.50 33.83 -5.81
C TRP A 617 12.27 35.14 -5.71
N HIS A 618 12.88 35.37 -4.54
CA HIS A 618 13.83 36.45 -4.32
C HIS A 618 14.93 35.98 -3.35
N THR A 619 15.98 36.78 -3.18
CA THR A 619 17.07 36.47 -2.26
C THR A 619 17.04 37.40 -1.06
N GLU A 620 17.26 36.86 0.14
CA GLU A 620 17.45 37.61 1.37
C GLU A 620 18.78 37.21 2.01
N GLY A 621 19.77 38.10 1.97
CA GLY A 621 21.14 37.73 2.32
C GLY A 621 21.69 36.70 1.34
N ASP A 622 22.11 35.55 1.85
CA ASP A 622 22.61 34.40 1.10
C ASP A 622 21.54 33.32 0.83
N GLN A 623 20.30 33.54 1.28
CA GLN A 623 19.22 32.56 1.15
C GLN A 623 18.26 32.90 0.00
N LEU A 624 17.84 31.87 -0.71
CA LEU A 624 16.71 31.89 -1.63
C LEU A 624 15.40 31.78 -0.83
N VAL A 625 14.43 32.61 -1.20
CA VAL A 625 13.09 32.64 -0.60
C VAL A 625 12.04 32.35 -1.67
N ILE A 626 11.17 31.37 -1.40
CA ILE A 626 10.00 31.03 -2.21
C ILE A 626 8.75 31.21 -1.36
N GLU A 627 7.77 31.94 -1.87
CA GLU A 627 6.43 32.01 -1.29
C GLU A 627 5.51 31.03 -2.05
N HIS A 628 4.92 30.09 -1.33
CA HIS A 628 4.04 29.09 -1.92
C HIS A 628 2.87 28.76 -0.98
N THR A 629 1.67 28.67 -1.54
CA THR A 629 0.52 28.12 -0.82
C THR A 629 0.43 26.63 -1.10
N PHE A 630 0.64 25.81 -0.08
CA PHE A 630 0.42 24.38 -0.12
C PHE A 630 -1.05 24.10 0.17
N PRO A 631 -1.84 23.59 -0.79
CA PRO A 631 -3.14 23.02 -0.47
C PRO A 631 -2.98 21.87 0.55
N ARG A 632 -4.03 21.56 1.31
CA ARG A 632 -4.13 20.28 2.03
C ARG A 632 -3.81 19.13 1.08
N ARG A 633 -3.01 18.15 1.52
CA ARG A 633 -2.52 17.03 0.68
C ARG A 633 -1.68 17.45 -0.55
N GLY A 634 -1.30 18.72 -0.65
CA GLY A 634 -0.54 19.30 -1.75
C GLY A 634 0.97 19.08 -1.65
N SER A 635 1.66 19.24 -2.77
CA SER A 635 3.12 19.07 -2.85
C SER A 635 3.76 20.09 -3.80
N LEU A 636 5.04 20.38 -3.60
CA LEU A 636 5.84 21.24 -4.47
C LEU A 636 7.18 20.57 -4.80
N CYS A 637 7.55 20.57 -6.09
CA CYS A 637 8.88 20.14 -6.53
C CYS A 637 9.60 21.31 -7.23
N VAL A 638 10.82 21.60 -6.80
CA VAL A 638 11.64 22.68 -7.38
C VAL A 638 13.07 22.21 -7.63
N ALA A 639 13.66 22.69 -8.71
CA ALA A 639 15.10 22.63 -8.93
C ALA A 639 15.71 23.98 -8.56
N VAL A 640 16.69 23.95 -7.66
CA VAL A 640 17.40 25.13 -7.15
C VAL A 640 18.83 25.13 -7.66
N PHE A 641 19.25 26.26 -8.22
CA PHE A 641 20.59 26.47 -8.77
C PHE A 641 21.37 27.44 -7.89
N THR A 642 22.70 27.29 -7.87
CA THR A 642 23.59 28.22 -7.15
C THR A 642 23.65 29.60 -7.80
N SER A 643 23.53 29.67 -9.14
CA SER A 643 23.56 30.92 -9.90
C SER A 643 22.18 31.56 -9.98
N ALA A 644 22.09 32.87 -9.72
CA ALA A 644 20.88 33.66 -9.92
C ALA A 644 20.48 33.85 -11.39
N ALA A 645 21.40 33.59 -12.32
CA ALA A 645 21.15 33.71 -13.77
C ALA A 645 20.63 32.40 -14.41
N ALA A 646 20.56 31.30 -13.65
CA ALA A 646 20.22 29.99 -14.19
C ALA A 646 18.73 29.81 -14.50
N ALA A 647 17.85 30.45 -13.74
CA ALA A 647 16.42 30.46 -13.97
C ALA A 647 15.83 31.85 -13.67
N PRO A 648 14.96 32.42 -14.51
CA PRO A 648 14.29 33.67 -14.20
C PRO A 648 13.22 33.49 -13.11
N SER A 649 13.03 34.48 -12.25
CA SER A 649 11.84 34.53 -11.39
C SER A 649 10.60 34.79 -12.23
N ALA A 650 9.48 34.14 -11.89
CA ALA A 650 8.19 34.47 -12.48
C ALA A 650 7.79 35.92 -12.15
N GLU A 651 7.07 36.57 -13.06
CA GLU A 651 6.27 37.74 -12.69
C GLU A 651 5.10 37.28 -11.81
N LYS A 652 4.73 38.09 -10.82
CA LYS A 652 3.57 37.78 -9.97
C LYS A 652 2.32 37.72 -10.85
N ALA A 653 1.78 36.53 -11.04
CA ALA A 653 0.59 36.32 -11.85
C ALA A 653 -0.57 37.19 -11.32
N LYS A 654 -1.33 37.80 -12.24
CA LYS A 654 -2.55 38.50 -11.85
C LYS A 654 -3.53 37.47 -11.26
N PRO A 655 -4.15 37.75 -10.11
CA PRO A 655 -5.13 36.84 -9.55
C PRO A 655 -6.28 36.66 -10.54
N LEU A 656 -6.61 35.40 -10.84
CA LEU A 656 -7.82 35.07 -11.58
C LEU A 656 -9.01 35.25 -10.65
N GLN A 657 -10.11 35.78 -11.17
CA GLN A 657 -11.37 35.86 -10.44
C GLN A 657 -12.25 34.68 -10.84
N ALA A 658 -12.65 33.87 -9.86
CA ALA A 658 -13.60 32.78 -10.08
C ALA A 658 -14.90 33.30 -10.70
N LEU A 659 -15.44 32.56 -11.67
CA LEU A 659 -16.78 32.80 -12.17
C LEU A 659 -17.81 32.56 -11.04
N PRO A 660 -18.86 33.40 -10.92
CA PRO A 660 -19.85 33.24 -9.87
C PRO A 660 -20.50 31.85 -9.87
N ALA A 661 -20.52 31.18 -8.71
CA ALA A 661 -21.11 29.84 -8.57
C ALA A 661 -22.60 29.77 -8.96
N ASP A 662 -23.34 30.87 -8.81
CA ASP A 662 -24.76 30.98 -9.19
C ASP A 662 -24.99 30.77 -10.69
N LEU A 663 -24.01 31.06 -11.54
CA LEU A 663 -24.07 30.74 -12.97
C LEU A 663 -24.20 29.23 -13.20
N PHE A 664 -23.68 28.44 -12.26
CA PHE A 664 -23.57 26.98 -12.34
C PHE A 664 -24.58 26.25 -11.45
N ALA A 665 -25.34 26.95 -10.59
CA ALA A 665 -26.39 26.39 -9.73
C ALA A 665 -27.62 25.83 -10.48
N GLY A 666 -28.27 24.80 -9.92
CA GLY A 666 -29.45 24.17 -10.52
C GLY A 666 -29.10 23.07 -11.52
N LYS A 667 -30.04 22.77 -12.44
CA LYS A 667 -29.98 21.58 -13.30
C LYS A 667 -29.04 21.75 -14.51
N TRP A 668 -28.32 20.67 -14.79
CA TRP A 668 -27.46 20.46 -15.95
C TRP A 668 -28.06 19.35 -16.81
N GLN A 669 -27.93 19.45 -18.14
CA GLN A 669 -28.35 18.34 -19.01
C GLN A 669 -27.47 17.13 -18.76
N LEU A 670 -28.09 15.97 -18.56
CA LEU A 670 -27.44 14.72 -18.19
C LEU A 670 -27.32 13.80 -19.41
N GLU A 671 -26.11 13.31 -19.66
CA GLU A 671 -25.82 12.26 -20.63
C GLU A 671 -25.01 11.15 -19.94
N LEU A 672 -25.51 9.92 -19.95
CA LEU A 672 -24.73 8.75 -19.57
C LEU A 672 -23.80 8.35 -20.72
N LEU A 673 -22.49 8.29 -20.47
CA LEU A 673 -21.51 7.79 -21.44
C LEU A 673 -21.21 6.29 -21.25
N ASP A 674 -21.52 5.76 -20.06
CA ASP A 674 -21.54 4.34 -19.74
C ASP A 674 -22.94 3.96 -19.24
N PRO A 675 -23.39 2.69 -19.38
CA PRO A 675 -24.67 2.27 -18.84
C PRO A 675 -24.70 2.37 -17.31
N ASN A 676 -25.90 2.57 -16.75
CA ASN A 676 -26.12 2.48 -15.31
C ASN A 676 -26.32 1.03 -14.88
N SER A 677 -26.24 0.76 -13.59
CA SER A 677 -26.45 -0.57 -13.03
C SER A 677 -27.39 -0.59 -11.82
N LEU A 678 -27.89 -1.77 -11.50
CA LEU A 678 -28.54 -2.12 -10.24
C LEU A 678 -27.92 -3.42 -9.73
N THR A 679 -27.41 -3.40 -8.49
CA THR A 679 -26.89 -4.61 -7.82
C THR A 679 -28.04 -5.46 -7.32
N LEU A 680 -28.00 -6.76 -7.60
CA LEU A 680 -28.95 -7.77 -7.14
C LEU A 680 -28.25 -8.65 -6.11
N ASP A 681 -28.34 -8.27 -4.84
CA ASP A 681 -27.70 -8.92 -3.70
C ASP A 681 -28.67 -9.36 -2.60
N TYR A 682 -29.98 -9.19 -2.81
CA TYR A 682 -31.05 -9.80 -2.01
C TYR A 682 -31.94 -10.71 -2.85
N CYS A 683 -32.21 -11.91 -2.34
CA CYS A 683 -33.02 -12.91 -3.02
C CYS A 683 -33.70 -13.86 -2.04
N ASP A 684 -34.72 -14.56 -2.53
CA ASP A 684 -35.18 -15.77 -1.86
C ASP A 684 -34.27 -16.94 -2.25
N ILE A 685 -33.95 -17.79 -1.28
CA ILE A 685 -32.94 -18.84 -1.40
C ILE A 685 -33.61 -20.20 -1.20
N TRP A 686 -33.43 -21.12 -2.14
CA TRP A 686 -33.79 -22.53 -1.97
C TRP A 686 -32.57 -23.43 -2.10
N PHE A 687 -32.50 -24.45 -1.24
CA PHE A 687 -31.58 -25.57 -1.35
C PHE A 687 -32.37 -26.86 -1.55
N ASP A 688 -32.05 -27.61 -2.61
CA ASP A 688 -32.68 -28.89 -2.95
C ASP A 688 -34.22 -28.84 -3.02
N GLY A 689 -34.76 -27.70 -3.42
CA GLY A 689 -36.20 -27.44 -3.53
C GLY A 689 -36.88 -26.93 -2.25
N GLU A 690 -36.18 -26.88 -1.13
CA GLU A 690 -36.69 -26.32 0.14
C GLU A 690 -36.33 -24.84 0.27
N LEU A 691 -37.29 -24.00 0.67
CA LEU A 691 -37.07 -22.58 0.91
C LEU A 691 -36.27 -22.40 2.20
N ILE A 692 -35.08 -21.81 2.09
CA ILE A 692 -34.13 -21.61 3.19
C ILE A 692 -34.29 -20.22 3.81
N ALA A 693 -34.49 -19.19 2.99
CA ALA A 693 -34.72 -17.82 3.45
C ALA A 693 -35.47 -17.02 2.39
N GLU A 694 -36.28 -16.06 2.84
CA GLU A 694 -36.94 -15.06 2.00
C GLU A 694 -36.20 -13.72 2.16
N HIS A 695 -36.06 -12.98 1.06
CA HIS A 695 -35.44 -11.65 1.02
C HIS A 695 -34.14 -11.56 1.84
N GLU A 696 -33.19 -12.42 1.51
CA GLU A 696 -31.93 -12.57 2.24
C GLU A 696 -30.74 -12.21 1.37
N SER A 697 -29.66 -11.75 1.99
CA SER A 697 -28.43 -11.36 1.30
C SER A 697 -27.78 -12.56 0.60
N VAL A 698 -27.36 -12.39 -0.65
CA VAL A 698 -26.58 -13.39 -1.42
C VAL A 698 -25.29 -13.77 -0.70
N SER A 699 -24.73 -12.88 0.14
CA SER A 699 -23.48 -13.12 0.87
C SER A 699 -23.51 -14.33 1.81
N VAL A 700 -24.70 -14.79 2.25
CA VAL A 700 -24.84 -15.96 3.14
C VAL A 700 -24.91 -17.28 2.39
N VAL A 701 -25.25 -17.25 1.09
CA VAL A 701 -25.60 -18.46 0.33
C VAL A 701 -24.43 -19.45 0.29
N GLN A 702 -23.23 -18.98 -0.09
CA GLN A 702 -22.06 -19.83 -0.21
C GLN A 702 -21.64 -20.43 1.14
N GLY A 703 -21.63 -19.62 2.22
CA GLY A 703 -21.27 -20.09 3.56
C GLY A 703 -22.22 -21.19 4.05
N ARG A 704 -23.53 -20.98 3.91
CA ARG A 704 -24.56 -21.97 4.28
C ARG A 704 -24.47 -23.24 3.43
N ALA A 705 -24.20 -23.13 2.12
CA ALA A 705 -24.03 -24.28 1.24
C ALA A 705 -22.75 -25.08 1.57
N LEU A 706 -21.63 -24.40 1.84
CA LEU A 706 -20.38 -25.05 2.27
C LEU A 706 -20.55 -25.82 3.58
N ALA A 707 -21.35 -25.31 4.52
CA ALA A 707 -21.60 -25.97 5.80
C ALA A 707 -22.32 -27.33 5.66
N LEU A 708 -23.00 -27.58 4.55
CA LEU A 708 -23.65 -28.87 4.27
C LEU A 708 -22.66 -29.97 3.87
N GLY A 709 -21.44 -29.63 3.43
CA GLY A 709 -20.38 -30.59 3.10
C GLY A 709 -20.72 -31.54 1.93
N ARG A 710 -21.67 -31.17 1.07
CA ARG A 710 -22.14 -31.95 -0.09
C ARG A 710 -22.59 -31.04 -1.23
N PRO A 711 -22.76 -31.56 -2.47
CA PRO A 711 -23.43 -30.82 -3.53
C PRO A 711 -24.85 -30.39 -3.15
N VAL A 712 -25.27 -29.21 -3.61
CA VAL A 712 -26.56 -28.59 -3.33
C VAL A 712 -27.14 -28.01 -4.62
N GLU A 713 -28.40 -28.31 -4.94
CA GLU A 713 -29.11 -27.59 -6.00
C GLU A 713 -29.62 -26.27 -5.42
N ILE A 714 -29.09 -25.15 -5.91
CA ILE A 714 -29.42 -23.81 -5.44
C ILE A 714 -30.35 -23.14 -6.44
N LYS A 715 -31.44 -22.56 -5.94
CA LYS A 715 -32.27 -21.61 -6.69
C LYS A 715 -32.29 -20.28 -5.94
N LEU A 716 -32.02 -19.19 -6.67
CA LEU A 716 -32.08 -17.82 -6.19
C LEU A 716 -33.18 -17.10 -6.98
N ARG A 717 -34.13 -16.45 -6.29
CA ARG A 717 -35.18 -15.63 -6.91
C ARG A 717 -35.02 -14.18 -6.49
N TYR A 718 -34.78 -13.31 -7.45
CA TYR A 718 -34.71 -11.87 -7.26
C TYR A 718 -36.02 -11.23 -7.71
N GLN A 719 -36.51 -10.28 -6.92
CA GLN A 719 -37.64 -9.43 -7.30
C GLN A 719 -37.11 -8.06 -7.74
N VAL A 720 -37.52 -7.63 -8.93
CA VAL A 720 -37.10 -6.36 -9.53
C VAL A 720 -38.33 -5.51 -9.82
N GLN A 721 -38.39 -4.34 -9.20
CA GLN A 721 -39.48 -3.40 -9.42
C GLN A 721 -39.16 -2.48 -10.61
N VAL A 722 -40.09 -2.39 -11.55
CA VAL A 722 -40.05 -1.44 -12.67
C VAL A 722 -41.19 -0.42 -12.49
N ALA A 723 -40.89 0.86 -12.72
CA ALA A 723 -41.87 1.93 -12.58
C ALA A 723 -43.09 1.73 -13.51
N GLU A 724 -44.26 2.16 -13.06
CA GLU A 724 -45.48 2.15 -13.86
C GLU A 724 -45.29 2.93 -15.18
N GLY A 725 -45.76 2.36 -16.28
CA GLY A 725 -45.62 2.95 -17.62
C GLY A 725 -44.19 3.01 -18.17
N PHE A 726 -43.21 2.40 -17.50
CA PHE A 726 -41.82 2.33 -17.97
C PHE A 726 -41.44 0.91 -18.41
N THR A 727 -40.71 0.82 -19.51
CA THR A 727 -40.01 -0.39 -19.92
C THR A 727 -38.60 0.04 -20.29
N PRO A 728 -37.55 -0.60 -19.72
CA PRO A 728 -36.17 -0.22 -20.01
C PRO A 728 -35.92 -0.15 -21.52
N PRO A 729 -35.47 1.01 -22.05
CA PRO A 729 -35.31 1.19 -23.48
C PRO A 729 -33.99 0.57 -23.97
N GLY A 730 -33.98 0.09 -25.21
CA GLY A 730 -32.77 -0.40 -25.86
C GLY A 730 -32.21 -1.68 -25.23
N ASP A 731 -30.89 -1.75 -25.12
CA ASP A 731 -30.20 -2.91 -24.60
C ASP A 731 -30.25 -2.96 -23.05
N LEU A 732 -30.62 -4.12 -22.54
CA LEU A 732 -30.63 -4.46 -21.12
C LEU A 732 -29.94 -5.81 -20.91
N TRP A 733 -29.01 -5.86 -19.96
CA TRP A 733 -28.26 -7.08 -19.66
C TRP A 733 -28.41 -7.49 -18.21
N LEU A 734 -28.51 -8.81 -18.00
CA LEU A 734 -28.20 -9.47 -16.73
C LEU A 734 -26.72 -9.86 -16.76
N VAL A 735 -25.96 -9.45 -15.76
CA VAL A 735 -24.54 -9.74 -15.63
C VAL A 735 -24.33 -10.77 -14.53
N VAL A 736 -23.67 -11.87 -14.89
CA VAL A 736 -23.36 -13.01 -14.01
C VAL A 736 -21.94 -13.52 -14.28
N GLU A 737 -21.34 -14.24 -13.33
CA GLU A 737 -19.94 -14.66 -13.46
C GLU A 737 -19.72 -15.99 -14.20
N GLN A 738 -20.64 -16.94 -14.06
CA GLN A 738 -20.54 -18.30 -14.63
C GLN A 738 -21.85 -18.69 -15.35
N PRO A 739 -22.24 -17.98 -16.43
CA PRO A 739 -23.48 -18.27 -17.15
C PRO A 739 -23.58 -19.72 -17.64
N GLU A 740 -22.45 -20.37 -17.95
CA GLU A 740 -22.37 -21.77 -18.37
C GLU A 740 -22.81 -22.78 -17.30
N LYS A 741 -22.78 -22.38 -16.02
CA LYS A 741 -23.27 -23.20 -14.89
C LYS A 741 -24.70 -22.86 -14.48
N LEU A 742 -25.32 -21.85 -15.10
CA LEU A 742 -26.60 -21.30 -14.67
C LEU A 742 -27.73 -21.66 -15.63
N ARG A 743 -28.90 -22.01 -15.06
CA ARG A 743 -30.19 -21.89 -15.75
C ARG A 743 -30.84 -20.59 -15.30
N VAL A 744 -31.32 -19.80 -16.26
CA VAL A 744 -31.87 -18.46 -15.99
C VAL A 744 -33.26 -18.33 -16.60
N SER A 745 -34.20 -17.79 -15.83
CA SER A 745 -35.51 -17.37 -16.33
C SER A 745 -35.90 -15.98 -15.82
N ILE A 746 -36.64 -15.26 -16.66
CA ILE A 746 -37.19 -13.93 -16.37
C ILE A 746 -38.71 -14.01 -16.57
N ASN A 747 -39.50 -13.75 -15.54
CA ASN A 747 -40.97 -13.87 -15.59
C ASN A 747 -41.43 -15.21 -16.20
N ASP A 748 -40.94 -16.32 -15.64
CA ASP A 748 -41.14 -17.71 -16.10
C ASP A 748 -40.63 -18.05 -17.52
N LYS A 749 -40.02 -17.10 -18.23
CA LYS A 749 -39.43 -17.33 -19.54
C LYS A 749 -37.94 -17.65 -19.40
N ALA A 750 -37.56 -18.89 -19.71
CA ALA A 750 -36.16 -19.27 -19.81
C ALA A 750 -35.44 -18.44 -20.88
N ILE A 751 -34.22 -17.99 -20.57
CA ILE A 751 -33.38 -17.22 -21.50
C ILE A 751 -32.19 -18.05 -21.98
N SER A 752 -31.61 -17.66 -23.11
CA SER A 752 -30.37 -18.23 -23.61
C SER A 752 -29.19 -17.72 -22.78
N GLN A 753 -28.26 -18.60 -22.42
CA GLN A 753 -26.98 -18.26 -21.79
C GLN A 753 -25.95 -17.75 -22.81
N ARG A 754 -26.39 -17.22 -23.96
CA ARG A 754 -25.49 -16.66 -24.97
C ARG A 754 -24.97 -15.31 -24.48
N GLU A 755 -23.65 -15.23 -24.41
CA GLU A 755 -22.93 -14.07 -23.89
C GLU A 755 -22.76 -12.98 -24.95
N GLU A 756 -22.84 -11.72 -24.53
CA GLU A 756 -22.61 -10.51 -25.36
C GLU A 756 -21.40 -9.70 -24.84
N GLY A 757 -20.29 -10.40 -24.60
CA GLY A 757 -19.07 -9.82 -24.02
C GLY A 757 -19.18 -9.69 -22.49
N PHE A 758 -18.43 -8.75 -21.92
CA PHE A 758 -18.30 -8.60 -20.47
C PHE A 758 -18.58 -7.17 -19.99
N TYR A 759 -18.75 -7.00 -18.69
CA TYR A 759 -18.95 -5.72 -18.01
C TYR A 759 -17.88 -5.49 -16.93
N ARG A 760 -16.99 -4.51 -17.13
CA ARG A 760 -15.83 -4.18 -16.27
C ARG A 760 -14.75 -5.28 -16.22
N ASP A 761 -15.11 -6.50 -15.84
CA ASP A 761 -14.20 -7.64 -15.73
C ASP A 761 -14.56 -8.75 -16.72
N SER A 762 -13.55 -9.44 -17.27
CA SER A 762 -13.75 -10.50 -18.29
C SER A 762 -14.63 -11.67 -17.82
N ALA A 763 -14.69 -11.92 -16.51
CA ALA A 763 -15.55 -12.89 -15.86
C ALA A 763 -16.99 -12.40 -15.70
N PHE A 764 -17.28 -11.10 -15.77
CA PHE A 764 -18.63 -10.55 -15.59
C PHE A 764 -19.38 -10.57 -16.93
N ARG A 765 -19.97 -11.73 -17.27
CA ARG A 765 -20.57 -12.02 -18.57
C ARG A 765 -21.94 -11.39 -18.71
N LYS A 766 -22.19 -10.74 -19.85
CA LYS A 766 -23.48 -10.10 -20.16
C LYS A 766 -24.43 -11.07 -20.87
N LEU A 767 -25.63 -11.25 -20.32
CA LEU A 767 -26.75 -11.96 -20.94
C LEU A 767 -27.83 -10.96 -21.35
N ASN A 768 -28.22 -10.94 -22.62
CA ASN A 768 -29.22 -10.01 -23.12
C ASN A 768 -30.63 -10.40 -22.65
N ILE A 769 -31.30 -9.48 -21.97
CA ILE A 769 -32.66 -9.64 -21.43
C ILE A 769 -33.60 -8.52 -21.92
N SER A 770 -33.23 -7.84 -23.00
CA SER A 770 -33.97 -6.71 -23.54
C SER A 770 -35.43 -7.09 -23.85
N GLY A 771 -36.36 -6.25 -23.39
CA GLY A 771 -37.81 -6.47 -23.58
C GLY A 771 -38.42 -7.60 -22.73
N LEU A 772 -37.69 -8.18 -21.78
CA LEU A 772 -38.21 -9.22 -20.88
C LEU A 772 -38.75 -8.68 -19.54
N LEU A 773 -38.36 -7.46 -19.16
CA LEU A 773 -38.93 -6.77 -18.00
C LEU A 773 -40.16 -5.96 -18.41
N GLN A 774 -41.19 -5.98 -17.57
CA GLN A 774 -42.46 -5.27 -17.73
C GLN A 774 -42.70 -4.29 -16.57
N PRO A 775 -43.56 -3.27 -16.71
CA PRO A 775 -43.97 -2.43 -15.58
C PRO A 775 -44.47 -3.27 -14.39
N GLY A 776 -44.08 -2.89 -13.17
CA GLY A 776 -44.43 -3.63 -11.95
C GLY A 776 -43.33 -4.57 -11.46
N VAL A 777 -43.72 -5.59 -10.70
CA VAL A 777 -42.81 -6.60 -10.14
C VAL A 777 -42.41 -7.60 -11.22
N ASN A 778 -41.11 -7.86 -11.35
CA ASN A 778 -40.54 -8.89 -12.21
C ASN A 778 -39.75 -9.89 -11.38
N GLU A 779 -39.74 -11.15 -11.81
CA GLU A 779 -38.92 -12.19 -11.18
C GLU A 779 -37.76 -12.59 -12.08
N ILE A 780 -36.56 -12.62 -11.51
CA ILE A 780 -35.35 -13.17 -12.11
C ILE A 780 -34.93 -14.39 -11.30
N VAL A 781 -34.88 -15.56 -11.92
CA VAL A 781 -34.54 -16.81 -11.24
C VAL A 781 -33.23 -17.34 -11.79
N LEU A 782 -32.28 -17.61 -10.90
CA LEU A 782 -31.00 -18.26 -11.19
C LEU A 782 -30.98 -19.63 -10.50
N GLU A 783 -30.73 -20.69 -11.26
CA GLU A 783 -30.55 -22.04 -10.73
C GLU A 783 -29.17 -22.59 -11.09
N THR A 784 -28.51 -23.20 -10.12
CA THR A 784 -27.19 -23.83 -10.30
C THR A 784 -27.01 -25.01 -9.35
N ARG A 785 -26.08 -25.89 -9.69
CA ARG A 785 -25.60 -26.93 -8.79
C ARG A 785 -24.30 -26.44 -8.14
N PHE A 786 -24.35 -26.10 -6.86
CA PHE A 786 -23.18 -25.74 -6.10
C PHE A 786 -22.47 -26.99 -5.59
N GLU A 787 -21.21 -27.17 -6.00
CA GLU A 787 -20.38 -28.29 -5.56
C GLU A 787 -18.91 -27.88 -5.41
N GLN A 788 -18.24 -28.57 -4.48
CA GLN A 788 -16.83 -28.44 -4.18
C GLN A 788 -16.22 -29.83 -4.08
N SER A 789 -14.97 -29.96 -4.50
CA SER A 789 -14.17 -31.16 -4.33
C SER A 789 -13.78 -31.38 -2.86
N ALA A 790 -13.44 -32.63 -2.51
CA ALA A 790 -12.93 -32.97 -1.18
C ALA A 790 -11.69 -32.13 -0.79
N LYS A 791 -10.84 -31.82 -1.79
CA LYS A 791 -9.65 -30.98 -1.61
C LYS A 791 -10.00 -29.57 -1.12
N VAL A 792 -11.05 -28.95 -1.65
CA VAL A 792 -11.49 -27.61 -1.19
C VAL A 792 -11.91 -27.65 0.27
N TYR A 793 -12.67 -28.67 0.69
CA TYR A 793 -13.08 -28.82 2.10
C TYR A 793 -11.89 -29.08 3.04
N GLU A 794 -10.87 -29.81 2.59
CA GLU A 794 -9.62 -29.97 3.34
C GLU A 794 -8.85 -28.64 3.46
N ASN A 795 -8.73 -27.89 2.37
CA ASN A 795 -8.07 -26.59 2.35
C ASN A 795 -8.78 -25.59 3.27
N LEU A 796 -10.12 -25.58 3.30
CA LEU A 796 -10.91 -24.73 4.20
C LEU A 796 -10.59 -25.01 5.68
N LYS A 797 -10.37 -26.27 6.06
CA LYS A 797 -9.96 -26.63 7.43
C LYS A 797 -8.56 -26.12 7.75
N ARG A 798 -7.62 -26.21 6.80
CA ARG A 798 -6.24 -25.73 6.98
C ARG A 798 -6.17 -24.20 7.04
N ALA A 799 -6.96 -23.53 6.22
CA ALA A 799 -7.08 -22.06 6.19
C ALA A 799 -7.58 -21.45 7.51
N GLN A 800 -8.22 -22.23 8.38
CA GLN A 800 -8.61 -21.78 9.73
C GLN A 800 -7.43 -21.74 10.71
N VAL A 801 -6.33 -22.43 10.41
CA VAL A 801 -5.21 -22.59 11.32
C VAL A 801 -4.06 -21.64 10.99
N PHE A 802 -3.76 -21.44 9.70
CA PHE A 802 -2.66 -20.58 9.27
C PHE A 802 -3.00 -19.78 8.02
N GLU A 803 -2.52 -18.53 8.00
CA GLU A 803 -2.82 -17.53 6.98
C GLU A 803 -2.35 -17.93 5.58
N ALA A 804 -1.17 -18.55 5.44
CA ALA A 804 -0.67 -19.00 4.13
C ALA A 804 -1.63 -19.98 3.42
N GLU A 805 -2.36 -20.80 4.18
CA GLU A 805 -3.36 -21.72 3.63
C GLU A 805 -4.64 -20.99 3.18
N LYS A 806 -4.99 -19.90 3.85
CA LYS A 806 -6.09 -19.02 3.45
C LYS A 806 -5.74 -18.22 2.20
N ASN A 807 -4.51 -17.74 2.09
CA ASN A 807 -4.03 -16.90 0.98
C ASN A 807 -4.01 -17.62 -0.38
N LYS A 808 -3.97 -18.96 -0.39
CA LYS A 808 -4.05 -19.79 -1.61
C LYS A 808 -5.41 -20.44 -1.85
N LEU A 809 -6.44 -20.08 -1.06
CA LEU A 809 -7.74 -20.74 -1.14
C LEU A 809 -8.40 -20.49 -2.50
N THR A 810 -8.88 -21.58 -3.11
CA THR A 810 -9.57 -21.56 -4.42
C THR A 810 -10.78 -22.47 -4.35
N TYR A 811 -11.91 -22.00 -4.89
CA TYR A 811 -13.19 -22.73 -4.92
C TYR A 811 -13.47 -23.28 -6.33
N ASP A 812 -14.15 -24.42 -6.41
CA ASP A 812 -14.59 -25.01 -7.67
C ASP A 812 -15.86 -24.30 -8.22
N SER A 813 -16.72 -23.84 -7.31
CA SER A 813 -17.92 -23.06 -7.60
C SER A 813 -18.05 -21.90 -6.61
N GLU A 814 -18.50 -20.73 -7.08
CA GLU A 814 -18.72 -19.56 -6.23
C GLU A 814 -20.13 -18.99 -6.49
N ILE A 815 -20.76 -18.45 -5.44
CA ILE A 815 -22.05 -17.76 -5.54
C ILE A 815 -21.85 -16.30 -5.21
N GLU A 816 -22.27 -15.44 -6.12
CA GLU A 816 -22.04 -14.00 -6.04
C GLU A 816 -23.25 -13.18 -6.50
N ALA A 817 -23.24 -11.90 -6.14
CA ALA A 817 -24.27 -10.95 -6.58
C ALA A 817 -24.31 -10.85 -8.10
N SER A 818 -25.51 -10.62 -8.64
CA SER A 818 -25.75 -10.37 -10.06
C SER A 818 -26.04 -8.89 -10.30
N TYR A 819 -25.99 -8.43 -11.55
CA TYR A 819 -26.23 -7.02 -11.85
C TYR A 819 -27.18 -6.86 -13.03
N LEU A 820 -28.08 -5.88 -12.97
CA LEU A 820 -28.76 -5.36 -14.16
C LEU A 820 -27.97 -4.18 -14.69
N VAL A 821 -27.74 -4.12 -16.00
CA VAL A 821 -26.97 -3.06 -16.65
C VAL A 821 -27.72 -2.56 -17.88
N GLY A 822 -27.88 -1.24 -18.02
CA GLY A 822 -28.60 -0.65 -19.15
C GLY A 822 -28.82 0.86 -19.02
N ASN A 823 -29.69 1.39 -19.87
CA ASN A 823 -30.00 2.83 -19.93
C ASN A 823 -31.25 3.18 -19.08
N PHE A 824 -31.09 3.17 -17.76
CA PHE A 824 -32.17 3.44 -16.80
C PHE A 824 -31.67 4.21 -15.56
N ALA A 825 -32.58 4.88 -14.85
CA ALA A 825 -32.35 5.33 -13.48
C ALA A 825 -32.77 4.24 -12.49
N VAL A 826 -32.18 4.27 -11.29
CA VAL A 826 -32.66 3.53 -10.11
C VAL A 826 -33.31 4.54 -9.18
N ALA A 827 -34.64 4.65 -9.23
CA ALA A 827 -35.40 5.49 -8.34
C ALA A 827 -35.39 4.91 -6.92
N THR A 828 -35.23 5.81 -5.94
CA THR A 828 -35.02 5.52 -4.53
C THR A 828 -36.11 6.20 -3.69
N PRO A 829 -37.37 5.71 -3.70
CA PRO A 829 -38.51 6.33 -3.00
C PRO A 829 -38.43 6.27 -1.46
N GLY A 830 -37.47 5.51 -0.92
CA GLY A 830 -37.21 5.41 0.51
C GLY A 830 -36.44 6.62 1.07
N ASN A 831 -35.70 6.37 2.15
CA ASN A 831 -35.00 7.43 2.88
C ASN A 831 -33.49 7.32 2.73
N PHE A 832 -32.85 8.48 2.55
CA PHE A 832 -31.41 8.64 2.66
C PHE A 832 -31.04 9.24 4.02
N GLU A 833 -30.10 8.61 4.71
CA GLU A 833 -29.48 9.11 5.94
C GLU A 833 -28.00 9.40 5.68
N ARG A 834 -27.52 10.55 6.15
CA ARG A 834 -26.10 10.94 6.01
C ARG A 834 -25.26 10.21 7.07
N LEU A 835 -24.20 9.54 6.65
CA LEU A 835 -23.25 8.87 7.52
C LEU A 835 -21.93 9.66 7.64
N LYS A 836 -21.02 9.15 8.49
CA LYS A 836 -19.62 9.58 8.52
C LYS A 836 -18.93 9.32 7.17
N LEU A 837 -17.77 9.94 6.97
CA LEU A 837 -16.96 9.82 5.74
C LEU A 837 -17.75 10.16 4.46
N ASN A 838 -18.73 11.07 4.60
CA ASN A 838 -19.57 11.57 3.51
C ASN A 838 -20.37 10.50 2.76
N ALA A 839 -20.66 9.35 3.36
CA ALA A 839 -21.48 8.32 2.75
C ALA A 839 -22.99 8.54 2.98
N TRP A 840 -23.81 7.88 2.18
CA TRP A 840 -25.25 7.77 2.35
C TRP A 840 -25.64 6.36 2.79
N ARG A 841 -26.59 6.23 3.71
CA ARG A 841 -27.38 5.03 3.92
C ARG A 841 -28.71 5.19 3.21
N TYR A 842 -29.07 4.25 2.35
CA TYR A 842 -30.39 4.18 1.74
C TYR A 842 -31.19 3.00 2.29
N THR A 843 -32.43 3.26 2.71
CA THR A 843 -33.38 2.23 3.15
C THR A 843 -34.71 2.41 2.42
N GLY A 844 -35.11 1.39 1.65
CA GLY A 844 -36.35 1.35 0.90
C GLY A 844 -36.21 0.55 -0.40
N ASP A 845 -37.27 0.52 -1.19
CA ASP A 845 -37.29 -0.22 -2.46
C ASP A 845 -36.38 0.43 -3.51
N LEU A 846 -35.82 -0.36 -4.42
CA LEU A 846 -35.06 0.10 -5.58
C LEU A 846 -35.90 -0.14 -6.84
N VAL A 847 -36.15 0.92 -7.63
CA VAL A 847 -37.09 0.86 -8.75
C VAL A 847 -36.42 1.29 -10.06
N LEU A 848 -36.44 0.43 -11.07
CA LEU A 848 -36.02 0.80 -12.42
C LEU A 848 -36.96 1.86 -13.00
N ALA A 849 -36.42 3.01 -13.40
CA ALA A 849 -37.19 4.18 -13.84
C ALA A 849 -36.54 4.86 -15.06
N PRO A 850 -37.27 5.75 -15.78
CA PRO A 850 -36.69 6.58 -16.82
C PRO A 850 -35.53 7.43 -16.29
N LEU A 851 -34.48 7.60 -17.10
CA LEU A 851 -33.41 8.54 -16.77
C LEU A 851 -33.92 9.98 -16.76
N PRO A 852 -33.47 10.82 -15.82
CA PRO A 852 -33.79 12.23 -15.86
C PRO A 852 -33.03 12.91 -17.01
N GLU A 853 -33.70 13.82 -17.74
CA GLU A 853 -33.06 14.62 -18.80
C GLU A 853 -32.01 15.60 -18.23
N SER A 854 -32.13 15.95 -16.95
CA SER A 854 -31.24 16.88 -16.27
C SER A 854 -31.14 16.60 -14.78
N ALA A 855 -29.99 16.92 -14.20
CA ALA A 855 -29.65 16.68 -12.80
C ALA A 855 -28.84 17.85 -12.20
N GLU A 856 -28.86 17.99 -10.88
CA GLU A 856 -27.93 18.86 -10.17
C GLU A 856 -26.56 18.18 -10.06
N ILE A 857 -25.49 18.93 -10.31
CA ILE A 857 -24.12 18.38 -10.40
C ILE A 857 -23.55 17.89 -9.05
N THR A 858 -24.17 18.31 -7.94
CA THR A 858 -23.67 18.09 -6.58
C THR A 858 -23.67 16.64 -6.14
N ASP A 859 -24.75 15.91 -6.45
CA ASP A 859 -24.90 14.52 -6.03
C ASP A 859 -25.87 13.75 -6.92
N LEU A 860 -25.34 13.07 -7.93
CA LEU A 860 -26.09 12.24 -8.86
C LEU A 860 -26.59 10.94 -8.21
N THR A 861 -25.96 10.48 -7.12
CA THR A 861 -26.28 9.22 -6.43
C THR A 861 -27.74 9.23 -5.96
N ILE A 862 -28.19 10.34 -5.39
CA ILE A 862 -29.57 10.51 -4.90
C ILE A 862 -30.56 10.94 -6.01
N GLN A 863 -30.09 11.11 -7.25
CA GLN A 863 -30.88 11.56 -8.41
C GLN A 863 -31.07 10.44 -9.46
N GLY A 864 -31.03 9.18 -9.02
CA GLY A 864 -31.29 8.02 -9.86
C GLY A 864 -30.05 7.23 -10.29
N LEU A 865 -28.85 7.62 -9.82
CA LEU A 865 -27.59 6.94 -10.13
C LEU A 865 -26.88 6.33 -8.89
N PRO A 866 -27.58 5.65 -7.96
CA PRO A 866 -26.99 5.19 -6.70
C PRO A 866 -25.90 4.12 -6.87
N PHE A 867 -25.99 3.28 -7.91
CA PHE A 867 -25.02 2.22 -8.23
C PHE A 867 -24.15 2.54 -9.46
N PHE A 868 -24.20 3.77 -9.94
CA PHE A 868 -23.46 4.16 -11.14
C PHE A 868 -21.94 4.04 -10.94
N ASN A 869 -21.25 3.50 -11.95
CA ASN A 869 -19.84 3.15 -11.87
C ASN A 869 -19.09 3.42 -13.20
N GLY A 870 -19.40 4.52 -13.88
CA GLY A 870 -18.84 4.87 -15.19
C GLY A 870 -18.65 6.37 -15.40
N LYS A 871 -18.86 6.82 -16.65
CA LYS A 871 -18.72 8.23 -17.07
C LYS A 871 -20.06 8.89 -17.33
N VAL A 872 -20.25 10.08 -16.77
CA VAL A 872 -21.38 10.99 -17.03
C VAL A 872 -20.86 12.28 -17.63
N ARG A 873 -21.60 12.85 -18.59
CA ARG A 873 -21.41 14.22 -19.06
C ARG A 873 -22.57 15.10 -18.60
N LEU A 874 -22.24 16.23 -17.98
CA LEU A 874 -23.17 17.27 -17.59
C LEU A 874 -22.89 18.52 -18.43
N THR A 875 -23.92 19.06 -19.08
CA THR A 875 -23.78 20.28 -19.90
C THR A 875 -24.70 21.39 -19.44
N LYS A 876 -24.16 22.60 -19.35
CA LYS A 876 -24.92 23.81 -19.01
C LYS A 876 -24.43 25.00 -19.81
N THR A 877 -25.37 25.88 -20.13
CA THR A 877 -25.11 27.09 -20.87
C THR A 877 -25.25 28.29 -19.94
N VAL A 878 -24.31 29.23 -20.03
CA VAL A 878 -24.29 30.49 -19.26
C VAL A 878 -24.10 31.66 -20.21
N ASN A 879 -24.62 32.84 -19.86
CA ASN A 879 -24.41 34.07 -20.63
C ASN A 879 -23.44 34.98 -19.90
N LEU A 880 -22.44 35.51 -20.62
CA LEU A 880 -21.42 36.41 -20.09
C LEU A 880 -21.34 37.70 -20.90
N ALA A 881 -21.19 38.84 -20.24
CA ALA A 881 -20.92 40.13 -20.86
C ALA A 881 -19.45 40.27 -21.26
N ALA A 882 -19.14 41.18 -22.18
CA ALA A 882 -17.77 41.39 -22.67
C ALA A 882 -16.74 41.73 -21.57
N ASN A 883 -17.16 42.40 -20.49
CA ASN A 883 -16.30 42.72 -19.34
C ASN A 883 -16.10 41.53 -18.37
N GLU A 884 -16.75 40.40 -18.62
CA GLU A 884 -16.67 39.19 -17.80
C GLU A 884 -15.73 38.12 -18.39
N LEU A 885 -15.03 38.39 -19.50
CA LEU A 885 -14.27 37.37 -20.23
C LEU A 885 -12.79 37.25 -19.82
N ALA A 886 -12.18 38.33 -19.32
CA ALA A 886 -10.75 38.37 -19.03
C ALA A 886 -10.45 37.99 -17.56
N ALA A 887 -9.32 37.28 -17.35
CA ALA A 887 -8.82 36.87 -16.04
C ALA A 887 -9.84 36.09 -15.19
N ARG A 888 -10.52 35.13 -15.82
CA ARG A 888 -11.54 34.28 -15.21
C ARG A 888 -11.06 32.87 -14.99
N ALA A 889 -11.55 32.27 -13.92
CA ALA A 889 -11.35 30.85 -13.65
C ALA A 889 -12.67 30.13 -13.35
N PHE A 890 -12.73 28.85 -13.70
CA PHE A 890 -13.74 27.93 -13.19
C PHE A 890 -13.13 27.19 -12.00
N CYS A 891 -13.74 27.34 -10.82
CA CYS A 891 -13.30 26.67 -9.59
C CYS A 891 -14.46 25.90 -8.93
N TYR A 892 -14.13 24.86 -8.15
CA TYR A 892 -15.06 24.11 -7.31
C TYR A 892 -14.34 23.66 -6.02
N SER A 893 -15.07 23.39 -4.94
CA SER A 893 -14.47 23.15 -3.62
C SER A 893 -14.11 21.68 -3.39
N GLU A 894 -14.99 20.75 -3.78
CA GLU A 894 -14.79 19.32 -3.56
C GLU A 894 -15.15 18.49 -4.78
N GLN A 895 -14.33 17.47 -5.03
CA GLN A 895 -14.55 16.47 -6.06
C GLN A 895 -15.19 15.23 -5.42
N ARG A 896 -16.39 14.85 -5.85
CA ARG A 896 -17.05 13.58 -5.46
C ARG A 896 -17.00 12.56 -6.61
N ALA A 897 -16.07 12.72 -7.53
CA ALA A 897 -15.77 11.84 -8.64
C ALA A 897 -14.28 11.44 -8.57
N GLN A 898 -13.89 10.38 -9.26
CA GLN A 898 -12.47 10.00 -9.36
C GLN A 898 -11.73 10.96 -10.30
N ILE A 899 -12.37 11.35 -11.41
CA ILE A 899 -11.80 12.25 -12.41
C ILE A 899 -12.86 13.23 -12.91
N THR A 900 -12.47 14.49 -13.02
CA THR A 900 -13.28 15.57 -13.59
C THR A 900 -12.60 16.16 -14.82
N LYS A 901 -13.32 16.28 -15.94
CA LYS A 901 -12.82 16.94 -17.17
C LYS A 901 -13.71 18.12 -17.53
N LEU A 902 -13.11 19.30 -17.67
CA LEU A 902 -13.78 20.52 -18.13
C LEU A 902 -13.56 20.75 -19.63
N CYS A 903 -14.66 21.03 -20.31
CA CYS A 903 -14.70 21.51 -21.69
C CYS A 903 -15.54 22.81 -21.74
N VAL A 904 -15.03 23.83 -22.42
CA VAL A 904 -15.72 25.11 -22.61
C VAL A 904 -15.83 25.38 -24.11
N ASN A 905 -17.04 25.63 -24.60
CA ASN A 905 -17.33 25.89 -26.01
C ASN A 905 -16.74 24.82 -26.96
N GLY A 906 -16.76 23.55 -26.54
CA GLY A 906 -16.24 22.41 -27.32
C GLY A 906 -14.73 22.20 -27.24
N GLN A 907 -14.00 23.02 -26.48
CA GLN A 907 -12.55 22.91 -26.28
C GLN A 907 -12.22 22.35 -24.90
N SER A 908 -11.32 21.36 -24.84
CA SER A 908 -10.84 20.81 -23.56
C SER A 908 -9.96 21.84 -22.84
N VAL A 909 -10.25 22.05 -21.56
CA VAL A 909 -9.55 23.04 -20.71
C VAL A 909 -8.65 22.35 -19.69
N LYS A 910 -9.21 21.45 -18.88
CA LYS A 910 -8.49 20.83 -17.77
C LYS A 910 -9.07 19.46 -17.41
N THR A 911 -8.19 18.57 -16.94
CA THR A 911 -8.54 17.32 -16.26
C THR A 911 -7.99 17.40 -14.84
N TRP A 912 -8.82 17.11 -13.84
CA TRP A 912 -8.45 17.07 -12.42
C TRP A 912 -8.60 15.65 -11.88
N LEU A 913 -7.53 15.22 -11.22
CA LEU A 913 -7.49 14.02 -10.37
C LEU A 913 -7.33 14.43 -8.89
N TRP A 914 -6.79 15.62 -8.64
CA TRP A 914 -6.53 16.20 -7.33
C TRP A 914 -6.57 17.73 -7.39
N ARG A 915 -6.65 18.35 -6.22
CA ARG A 915 -6.65 19.81 -6.04
C ARG A 915 -5.31 20.46 -6.42
N PRO A 916 -5.26 21.77 -6.74
CA PRO A 916 -6.36 22.73 -6.71
C PRO A 916 -7.36 22.54 -7.86
N TYR A 917 -8.65 22.56 -7.50
CA TYR A 917 -9.77 22.38 -8.41
C TYR A 917 -10.16 23.69 -9.10
N CYS A 918 -9.19 24.32 -9.76
CA CYS A 918 -9.44 25.53 -10.52
C CYS A 918 -8.62 25.59 -11.83
N ALA A 919 -9.19 26.20 -12.87
CA ALA A 919 -8.54 26.40 -14.16
C ALA A 919 -8.88 27.77 -14.78
N ASP A 920 -7.89 28.41 -15.39
CA ASP A 920 -8.10 29.60 -16.21
C ASP A 920 -8.96 29.25 -17.43
N VAL A 921 -10.08 29.94 -17.59
CA VAL A 921 -11.01 29.76 -18.71
C VAL A 921 -11.01 30.94 -19.66
N SER A 922 -10.24 32.01 -19.38
CA SER A 922 -10.30 33.29 -20.09
C SER A 922 -10.16 33.14 -21.61
N ALA A 923 -9.26 32.26 -22.06
CA ALA A 923 -9.00 32.02 -23.48
C ALA A 923 -10.13 31.27 -24.23
N TYR A 924 -11.08 30.71 -23.49
CA TYR A 924 -12.15 29.84 -24.00
C TYR A 924 -13.52 30.51 -23.98
N LEU A 925 -13.66 31.65 -23.31
CA LEU A 925 -14.92 32.39 -23.19
C LEU A 925 -15.17 33.29 -24.39
N LYS A 926 -16.45 33.51 -24.71
CA LYS A 926 -16.92 34.49 -25.70
C LYS A 926 -18.04 35.33 -25.13
N GLU A 927 -18.29 36.50 -25.70
CA GLU A 927 -19.45 37.32 -25.34
C GLU A 927 -20.75 36.59 -25.68
N GLY A 928 -21.74 36.68 -24.79
CA GLY A 928 -23.02 35.99 -24.90
C GLY A 928 -22.94 34.55 -24.40
N GLU A 929 -23.48 33.63 -25.19
CA GLU A 929 -23.73 32.25 -24.78
C GLU A 929 -22.44 31.41 -24.72
N ASN A 930 -22.15 30.81 -23.58
CA ASN A 930 -21.02 29.90 -23.37
C ASN A 930 -21.52 28.54 -22.88
N SER A 931 -21.08 27.46 -23.53
CA SER A 931 -21.39 26.10 -23.10
C SER A 931 -20.26 25.53 -22.25
N PHE A 932 -20.60 25.11 -21.04
CA PHE A 932 -19.72 24.37 -20.13
C PHE A 932 -20.17 22.92 -20.12
N SER A 933 -19.22 22.01 -20.36
CA SER A 933 -19.45 20.58 -20.26
C SER A 933 -18.44 19.96 -19.31
N ILE A 934 -18.95 19.22 -18.33
CA ILE A 934 -18.16 18.55 -17.31
C ILE A 934 -18.38 17.05 -17.44
N THR A 935 -17.29 16.30 -17.68
CA THR A 935 -17.34 14.84 -17.65
C THR A 935 -16.81 14.34 -16.31
N LEU A 936 -17.64 13.57 -15.60
CA LEU A 936 -17.33 12.95 -14.32
C LEU A 936 -17.14 11.45 -14.51
N THR A 937 -16.05 10.91 -13.97
CA THR A 937 -15.78 9.47 -13.93
C THR A 937 -15.83 9.00 -12.48
N SER A 938 -16.69 8.03 -12.16
CA SER A 938 -16.76 7.42 -10.83
C SER A 938 -15.74 6.28 -10.67
N GLY A 939 -15.74 5.57 -9.53
CA GLY A 939 -15.04 4.29 -9.34
C GLY A 939 -16.02 3.12 -9.23
N LEU A 940 -15.53 1.93 -8.86
CA LEU A 940 -16.35 0.73 -8.66
C LEU A 940 -17.03 0.62 -7.28
N ARG A 941 -16.82 1.58 -6.37
CA ARG A 941 -17.34 1.52 -4.98
C ARG A 941 -18.83 1.27 -4.88
N ASN A 942 -19.63 1.99 -5.66
CA ASN A 942 -21.08 1.86 -5.61
C ASN A 942 -21.58 0.60 -6.31
N LEU A 943 -20.78 -0.03 -7.19
CA LEU A 943 -21.09 -1.32 -7.78
C LEU A 943 -20.74 -2.49 -6.83
N LEU A 944 -19.55 -2.46 -6.23
CA LEU A 944 -18.95 -3.62 -5.58
C LEU A 944 -19.01 -3.61 -4.04
N GLY A 945 -19.35 -2.49 -3.42
CA GLY A 945 -19.49 -2.41 -1.97
C GLY A 945 -18.19 -2.11 -1.22
N PRO A 946 -18.14 -2.35 0.11
CA PRO A 946 -19.17 -3.02 0.92
C PRO A 946 -20.43 -2.14 1.09
N HIS A 947 -21.61 -2.66 0.75
CA HIS A 947 -22.87 -1.90 0.87
C HIS A 947 -23.50 -1.99 2.26
N HIS A 948 -23.37 -3.12 2.93
CA HIS A 948 -24.17 -3.45 4.12
C HIS A 948 -23.43 -3.35 5.44
N LEU A 949 -22.26 -2.70 5.45
CA LEU A 949 -21.50 -2.50 6.68
C LEU A 949 -22.24 -1.54 7.62
N GLU A 950 -22.48 -1.93 8.87
CA GLU A 950 -23.28 -1.16 9.84
C GLU A 950 -22.78 0.29 10.01
N GLN A 951 -21.47 0.49 10.18
CA GLN A 951 -20.90 1.83 10.32
C GLN A 951 -20.93 2.69 9.05
N GLY A 952 -21.21 2.10 7.88
CA GLY A 952 -21.14 2.76 6.58
C GLY A 952 -19.78 2.57 5.90
N GLU A 953 -19.21 3.66 5.38
CA GLU A 953 -17.92 3.62 4.70
C GLU A 953 -16.75 3.33 5.66
N SER A 954 -15.70 2.67 5.17
CA SER A 954 -14.49 2.34 5.93
C SER A 954 -13.22 2.75 5.18
N TYR A 955 -12.21 3.22 5.91
CA TYR A 955 -10.85 3.49 5.38
C TYR A 955 -9.92 2.28 5.50
N VAL A 956 -10.41 1.18 6.07
CA VAL A 956 -9.72 -0.11 6.14
C VAL A 956 -10.71 -1.15 5.63
N VAL A 957 -10.52 -1.62 4.40
CA VAL A 957 -11.45 -2.50 3.70
C VAL A 957 -10.81 -3.87 3.44
N HIS A 958 -11.28 -4.88 4.16
CA HIS A 958 -10.82 -6.27 4.04
C HIS A 958 -12.01 -7.20 3.72
N PRO A 959 -11.77 -8.45 3.27
CA PRO A 959 -12.83 -9.37 2.85
C PRO A 959 -13.99 -9.54 3.84
N GLY A 960 -13.70 -9.55 5.14
CA GLY A 960 -14.69 -9.71 6.20
C GLY A 960 -15.77 -8.62 6.29
N LEU A 961 -15.56 -7.45 5.66
CA LEU A 961 -16.55 -6.37 5.67
C LEU A 961 -17.74 -6.59 4.71
N PHE A 962 -17.68 -7.63 3.88
CA PHE A 962 -18.67 -7.90 2.83
C PHE A 962 -19.67 -9.01 3.19
N PHE A 963 -19.54 -9.61 4.38
CA PHE A 963 -20.31 -10.78 4.76
C PHE A 963 -21.18 -10.55 6.00
N LYS A 964 -22.44 -10.96 5.89
CA LYS A 964 -23.43 -10.92 6.99
C LYS A 964 -23.16 -11.97 8.08
N GLU A 965 -22.69 -13.15 7.68
CA GLU A 965 -22.51 -14.30 8.57
C GLU A 965 -21.04 -14.73 8.70
N PRO A 966 -20.64 -15.31 9.86
CA PRO A 966 -19.29 -15.82 10.06
C PRO A 966 -18.86 -16.80 8.97
N ASN A 967 -17.68 -16.57 8.41
CA ASN A 967 -17.05 -17.45 7.42
C ASN A 967 -15.51 -17.31 7.49
N ILE A 968 -14.79 -18.03 6.61
CA ILE A 968 -13.32 -18.08 6.61
C ILE A 968 -12.64 -16.72 6.35
N TRP A 969 -13.35 -15.80 5.69
CA TRP A 969 -12.89 -14.45 5.37
C TRP A 969 -13.22 -13.44 6.48
N GLY A 970 -13.95 -13.86 7.51
CA GLY A 970 -14.49 -13.01 8.57
C GLY A 970 -15.88 -12.48 8.23
N TYR A 971 -16.43 -11.69 9.14
CA TYR A 971 -17.74 -11.03 8.99
C TYR A 971 -17.73 -9.71 9.78
N SER A 972 -18.74 -8.89 9.58
CA SER A 972 -18.89 -7.62 10.31
C SER A 972 -20.35 -7.35 10.63
N ALA A 973 -20.59 -6.36 11.50
CA ALA A 973 -21.94 -5.91 11.81
C ALA A 973 -22.66 -5.47 10.52
N TRP A 974 -23.88 -5.95 10.34
CA TRP A 974 -24.63 -5.87 9.09
C TRP A 974 -25.84 -4.94 9.21
N ASN A 975 -26.08 -4.16 8.16
CA ASN A 975 -27.26 -3.32 7.97
C ASN A 975 -27.96 -3.67 6.65
N GLU A 976 -29.28 -3.82 6.68
CA GLU A 976 -30.04 -4.13 5.48
C GLU A 976 -30.10 -2.96 4.47
N GLY A 977 -29.81 -1.73 4.90
CA GLY A 977 -29.73 -0.55 4.04
C GLY A 977 -28.39 -0.44 3.29
N TYR A 978 -28.43 0.14 2.09
CA TYR A 978 -27.27 0.30 1.22
C TYR A 978 -26.44 1.51 1.59
N CYS A 979 -25.15 1.29 1.88
CA CYS A 979 -24.13 2.33 1.96
C CYS A 979 -23.59 2.63 0.56
N VAL A 980 -23.83 3.85 0.08
CA VAL A 980 -23.37 4.35 -1.22
C VAL A 980 -22.64 5.68 -1.06
N MET A 981 -21.67 5.94 -1.93
CA MET A 981 -20.91 7.18 -1.94
C MET A 981 -21.56 8.21 -2.87
N PRO A 982 -21.58 9.51 -2.49
CA PRO A 982 -21.97 10.59 -3.38
C PRO A 982 -21.13 10.60 -4.67
N PHE A 983 -21.76 10.91 -5.79
CA PHE A 983 -21.11 11.05 -7.10
C PHE A 983 -21.45 12.41 -7.71
N GLY A 984 -20.46 13.30 -7.89
CA GLY A 984 -20.73 14.68 -8.31
C GLY A 984 -19.57 15.63 -8.06
N LEU A 985 -19.88 16.92 -7.91
CA LEU A 985 -18.94 18.02 -7.61
C LEU A 985 -19.60 19.04 -6.68
N GLU A 986 -18.89 19.52 -5.67
CA GLU A 986 -19.35 20.69 -4.90
C GLU A 986 -18.78 21.96 -5.51
N LEU A 987 -19.65 22.82 -6.03
CA LEU A 987 -19.28 24.18 -6.41
C LEU A 987 -18.98 25.00 -5.15
N GLU A 988 -18.03 25.93 -5.21
CA GLU A 988 -17.67 26.75 -4.04
C GLU A 988 -18.91 27.44 -3.43
N PRO A 989 -19.22 27.26 -2.13
CA PRO A 989 -20.07 28.21 -1.44
C PRO A 989 -19.33 29.55 -1.43
N GLN A 990 -20.03 30.64 -1.75
CA GLN A 990 -19.39 31.96 -1.68
C GLN A 990 -18.86 32.22 -0.26
N PRO A 991 -17.68 32.85 -0.10
CA PRO A 991 -17.19 33.28 1.19
C PRO A 991 -18.13 34.24 1.92
#